data_AF-A0A9X5UJI5-F1
#
_entry.id   AF-A0A9X5UJI5-F1
#
_cell.length_a   1.000
_cell.length_b   1.000
_cell.length_c   1.000
_cell.angle_alpha   90.00
_cell.angle_beta   90.00
_cell.angle_gamma   90.00
#
_symmetry.space_group_name_H-M   'P 1'
#
loop_
_entity.id
_entity.type
_entity.pdbx_description
1 polymer ?
#
loop_
_entity_poly.entity_id
_entity_poly.type
_entity_poly.pdbx_seq_one_letter_code
_entity_poly.pdbx_strand_id
1 'polypeptide(L)'
;MAARYQHHGVVLLRSTTDPGDLDLPSDLDLADPGAVEAEGGAWLAKTWSREDVRDAVTAASRDLAARVQDIVSGSGHPTARDLRRAVLSLASYLLRWQRRVTPFGLFAGVVPVAVGPASASVGHAHRVLARPDAAWIASLARELSRTSALWERLTVVADSTAIVRDGRLTLTLRAAPGARTPGPAREASIRATEPVRSAMEMASSPISVAALADALTNRFPGAAADRGRTLLGDLIDGDFLITGLHPPMTADDPLEYLCAGLRAAGADQVPEITTVLCELADIACLIAAHNDCSRPSEAVALRVAAGGRMAALTADADYPLALDTRLDACVTIPGSVLEEAAAAADVLLRLTTRPFGVMSWLEYQARFKERYGPGVLVPVRDLVADSGLGYPDGYLGAPTARPVWRTLTERDAALLALIQRAALDGTDEIRLTGDDVRALTVGDPDAVVPPPRGEIAVALQARSTAAINAGQFTLRVTGVARVPGSMAGRFSHLLTAAERAALAATFRTTRPGAETLDVQVSFPPRVPRTAHMTRVAPLLDTVVPIGEHPADTKTAIAVDDLAVTADGAQLYLVHVPTGQRVVPHIPHALEMTAYTPPLARFLAEVANARCAELRPFDLGAARVLPYVPRIRYRRTILFPARWNLEETALAACPGVNFDARLAAWRHQWRVPARIVICDGEQRLPLDLEHPLDRQLLHTYLSRTSRAELREDSPTGANDWLGRPAELLIPLTLASPPPRPLPATTPPGGVHRPGTGLMVCARIIGNPARFDDLIAVHLPRLAGSLHPVAKRWWVRRYRDMIHPEIPQHISVHLRLTDSDGFAPLAADLARFAADLEARGMPATLSFVPYYDQPGRYGTGRALATAEGVWAADTAAAVAQLATAASGVPGQALAAASMARIAAAFAPDPATGHRALTRCLDQGSGPLDRNLRDLARDLADPVSGPHALATLPGGDAVAQTWTSRDTALAAYHEQLSTQRDPGTVLRTLLHEHHTRAVGVDPAFEKQTGRLARAAALRQLGKGGHL
;
A
#
# COMPACT_ATOMS: atom_id res chain seq x y z
N MET A 1 -23.32 -17.74 -2.72
CA MET A 1 -22.54 -16.96 -1.74
C MET A 1 -23.08 -15.54 -1.76
N ALA A 2 -23.34 -14.95 -0.60
CA ALA A 2 -23.63 -13.52 -0.50
C ALA A 2 -22.41 -12.70 -0.92
N ALA A 3 -22.61 -11.54 -1.55
CA ALA A 3 -21.51 -10.67 -1.98
C ALA A 3 -20.79 -10.08 -0.75
N ARG A 4 -19.44 -10.11 -0.73
CA ARG A 4 -18.64 -9.53 0.36
C ARG A 4 -18.70 -8.01 0.37
N TYR A 5 -18.76 -7.41 -0.81
CA TYR A 5 -18.84 -5.97 -1.02
C TYR A 5 -20.26 -5.51 -1.31
N GLN A 6 -20.60 -4.31 -0.82
CA GLN A 6 -21.81 -3.57 -1.14
C GLN A 6 -21.45 -2.20 -1.72
N HIS A 7 -22.32 -1.69 -2.60
CA HIS A 7 -22.24 -0.34 -3.12
C HIS A 7 -23.09 0.62 -2.28
N HIS A 8 -22.74 1.91 -2.29
CA HIS A 8 -23.51 2.97 -1.61
C HIS A 8 -24.43 3.75 -2.56
N GLY A 9 -24.54 3.31 -3.82
CA GLY A 9 -25.24 4.06 -4.87
C GLY A 9 -24.51 5.32 -5.32
N VAL A 10 -23.29 5.53 -4.82
CA VAL A 10 -22.37 6.58 -5.27
C VAL A 10 -21.60 6.06 -6.47
N VAL A 11 -21.74 6.73 -7.61
CA VAL A 11 -21.05 6.37 -8.84
C VAL A 11 -20.67 7.66 -9.57
N LEU A 12 -19.44 7.72 -10.08
CA LEU A 12 -19.02 8.79 -11.00
C LEU A 12 -18.86 8.21 -12.40
N LEU A 13 -19.52 8.83 -13.38
CA LEU A 13 -19.27 8.59 -14.79
C LEU A 13 -18.11 9.47 -15.25
N ARG A 14 -17.19 8.88 -15.99
CA ARG A 14 -16.18 9.52 -16.83
C ARG A 14 -16.57 9.36 -18.27
N SER A 15 -16.54 10.45 -19.02
CA SER A 15 -16.83 10.44 -20.46
C SER A 15 -16.13 11.62 -21.14
N THR A 16 -15.98 11.50 -22.45
CA THR A 16 -15.45 12.56 -23.30
C THR A 16 -16.44 13.72 -23.41
N THR A 17 -15.89 14.91 -23.58
CA THR A 17 -16.60 16.17 -23.87
C THR A 17 -16.64 16.47 -25.38
N ASP A 18 -16.37 15.45 -26.20
CA ASP A 18 -16.30 15.56 -27.66
C ASP A 18 -17.57 16.25 -28.22
N PRO A 19 -17.43 17.32 -29.02
CA PRO A 19 -18.57 18.01 -29.63
C PRO A 19 -19.30 17.13 -30.65
N GLY A 20 -18.67 16.06 -31.17
CA GLY A 20 -19.29 15.06 -32.03
C GLY A 20 -19.15 15.34 -33.54
N ASP A 21 -18.49 16.44 -33.90
CA ASP A 21 -18.29 16.89 -35.29
C ASP A 21 -16.79 17.13 -35.62
N LEU A 22 -15.89 16.57 -34.82
CA LEU A 22 -14.45 16.68 -35.03
C LEU A 22 -14.00 15.93 -36.29
N ASP A 23 -13.35 16.65 -37.20
CA ASP A 23 -12.86 16.14 -38.48
C ASP A 23 -11.43 15.59 -38.33
N LEU A 24 -11.25 14.28 -38.53
CA LEU A 24 -9.94 13.62 -38.52
C LEU A 24 -9.38 13.54 -39.94
N PRO A 25 -8.05 13.64 -40.12
CA PRO A 25 -7.41 13.52 -41.43
C PRO A 25 -7.30 12.04 -41.82
N SER A 26 -8.44 11.35 -41.90
CA SER A 26 -8.50 9.89 -42.01
C SER A 26 -7.98 9.36 -43.34
N ASP A 27 -8.11 10.14 -44.41
CA ASP A 27 -7.68 9.75 -45.77
C ASP A 27 -6.29 10.30 -46.16
N LEU A 28 -5.66 11.09 -45.27
CA LEU A 28 -4.36 11.71 -45.53
C LEU A 28 -3.23 10.66 -45.56
N ASP A 29 -2.53 10.55 -46.69
CA ASP A 29 -1.30 9.74 -46.77
C ASP A 29 -0.13 10.47 -46.10
N LEU A 30 0.09 10.15 -44.82
CA LEU A 30 1.20 10.70 -44.05
C LEU A 30 2.58 10.24 -44.53
N ALA A 31 2.68 9.24 -45.41
CA ALA A 31 3.94 8.78 -45.98
C ALA A 31 4.40 9.64 -47.17
N ASP A 32 3.49 10.32 -47.86
CA ASP A 32 3.78 11.23 -48.97
C ASP A 32 4.02 12.67 -48.47
N PRO A 33 5.25 13.21 -48.62
CA PRO A 33 5.55 14.59 -48.25
C PRO A 33 4.67 15.62 -48.98
N GLY A 34 4.30 15.37 -50.25
CA GLY A 34 3.46 16.28 -51.02
C GLY A 34 2.04 16.38 -50.47
N ALA A 35 1.43 15.22 -50.16
CA ALA A 35 0.14 15.16 -49.48
C ALA A 35 0.18 15.82 -48.08
N VAL A 36 1.25 15.60 -47.31
CA VAL A 36 1.42 16.25 -45.99
C VAL A 36 1.50 17.77 -46.11
N GLU A 37 2.20 18.30 -47.11
CA GLU A 37 2.34 19.74 -47.34
C GLU A 37 1.01 20.37 -47.77
N ALA A 38 0.34 19.79 -48.77
CA ALA A 38 -0.89 20.34 -49.30
C ALA A 38 -2.11 20.04 -48.43
N GLU A 39 -2.46 18.76 -48.26
CA GLU A 39 -3.67 18.32 -47.57
C GLU A 39 -3.51 18.39 -46.05
N GLY A 40 -2.35 17.99 -45.53
CA GLY A 40 -2.05 18.08 -44.09
C GLY A 40 -1.98 19.53 -43.61
N GLY A 41 -1.37 20.42 -44.38
CA GLY A 41 -1.37 21.87 -44.13
C GLY A 41 -2.78 22.47 -44.13
N ALA A 42 -3.59 22.13 -45.14
CA ALA A 42 -4.98 22.58 -45.23
C ALA A 42 -5.84 22.07 -44.06
N TRP A 43 -5.70 20.79 -43.70
CA TRP A 43 -6.40 20.20 -42.57
C TRP A 43 -5.99 20.85 -41.24
N LEU A 44 -4.70 21.13 -41.03
CA LEU A 44 -4.23 21.86 -39.85
C LEU A 44 -4.87 23.24 -39.76
N ALA A 45 -4.86 24.02 -40.85
CA ALA A 45 -5.45 25.36 -40.87
C ALA A 45 -6.97 25.33 -40.61
N LYS A 46 -7.70 24.42 -41.27
CA LYS A 46 -9.14 24.23 -41.07
C LYS A 46 -9.45 23.85 -39.62
N THR A 47 -8.75 22.87 -39.08
CA THR A 47 -8.97 22.37 -37.71
C THR A 47 -8.62 23.45 -36.68
N TRP A 48 -7.51 24.16 -36.87
CA TRP A 48 -7.05 25.23 -35.98
C TRP A 48 -7.93 26.49 -36.05
N SER A 49 -8.73 26.66 -37.10
CA SER A 49 -9.72 27.73 -37.20
C SER A 49 -10.88 27.57 -36.21
N ARG A 50 -11.12 26.35 -35.71
CA ARG A 50 -12.15 26.11 -34.68
C ARG A 50 -11.66 26.58 -33.31
N GLU A 51 -12.48 27.40 -32.65
CA GLU A 51 -12.15 27.97 -31.35
C GLU A 51 -12.06 26.91 -30.24
N ASP A 52 -12.98 25.94 -30.24
CA ASP A 52 -13.03 24.83 -29.29
C ASP A 52 -11.76 23.96 -29.33
N VAL A 53 -11.26 23.64 -30.52
CA VAL A 53 -10.03 22.87 -30.72
C VAL A 53 -8.82 23.67 -30.25
N ARG A 54 -8.72 24.93 -30.68
CA ARG A 54 -7.61 25.80 -30.27
C ARG A 54 -7.55 25.93 -28.76
N ASP A 55 -8.70 26.12 -28.12
CA ASP A 55 -8.80 26.25 -26.67
C ASP A 55 -8.39 24.97 -25.94
N ALA A 56 -8.98 23.82 -26.30
CA ALA A 56 -8.66 22.53 -25.70
C ALA A 56 -7.17 22.16 -25.81
N VAL A 57 -6.58 22.38 -27.00
CA VAL A 57 -5.16 22.09 -27.23
C VAL A 57 -4.27 23.08 -26.50
N THR A 58 -4.60 24.37 -26.47
CA THR A 58 -3.82 25.38 -25.74
C THR A 58 -3.82 25.11 -24.24
N ALA A 59 -4.95 24.68 -23.68
CA ALA A 59 -5.06 24.31 -22.28
C ALA A 59 -4.23 23.07 -21.92
N ALA A 60 -4.03 22.14 -22.85
CA ALA A 60 -3.26 20.91 -22.61
C ALA A 60 -1.78 20.99 -23.01
N SER A 61 -1.45 21.75 -24.05
CA SER A 61 -0.12 21.84 -24.64
C SER A 61 0.11 23.19 -25.33
N ARG A 62 0.66 24.14 -24.58
CA ARG A 62 1.05 25.47 -25.09
C ARG A 62 2.08 25.37 -26.22
N ASP A 63 3.07 24.49 -26.08
CA ASP A 63 4.11 24.27 -27.11
C ASP A 63 3.51 23.80 -28.43
N LEU A 64 2.56 22.85 -28.40
CA LEU A 64 1.89 22.40 -29.61
C LEU A 64 1.02 23.52 -30.18
N ALA A 65 0.30 24.25 -29.34
CA ALA A 65 -0.56 25.33 -29.78
C ALA A 65 0.23 26.45 -30.47
N ALA A 66 1.31 26.93 -29.87
CA ALA A 66 2.20 27.92 -30.46
C ALA A 66 2.77 27.43 -31.80
N ARG A 67 3.21 26.17 -31.85
CA ARG A 67 3.75 25.58 -33.06
C ARG A 67 2.74 25.43 -34.19
N VAL A 68 1.50 25.00 -33.90
CA VAL A 68 0.45 24.94 -34.91
C VAL A 68 0.09 26.35 -35.37
N GLN A 69 0.04 27.31 -34.45
CA GLN A 69 -0.18 28.72 -34.78
C GLN A 69 0.87 29.25 -35.75
N ASP A 70 2.16 29.04 -35.48
CA ASP A 70 3.27 29.48 -36.36
C ASP A 70 3.21 28.88 -37.76
N ILE A 71 2.81 27.60 -37.85
CA ILE A 71 2.62 26.90 -39.13
C ILE A 71 1.46 27.54 -39.90
N VAL A 72 0.32 27.77 -39.24
CA VAL A 72 -0.89 28.31 -39.87
C VAL A 72 -0.72 29.79 -40.25
N SER A 73 0.05 30.58 -39.51
CA SER A 73 0.34 31.99 -39.83
C SER A 73 1.49 32.17 -40.83
N GLY A 74 2.17 31.10 -41.26
CA GLY A 74 3.26 31.17 -42.23
C GLY A 74 4.56 31.82 -41.71
N SER A 75 4.70 31.99 -40.41
CA SER A 75 5.84 32.69 -39.77
C SER A 75 7.12 31.84 -39.66
N GLY A 76 7.01 30.50 -39.81
CA GLY A 76 8.09 29.56 -39.46
C GLY A 76 8.74 28.75 -40.58
N HIS A 77 8.34 28.88 -41.85
CA HIS A 77 8.81 28.05 -42.98
C HIS A 77 8.96 26.54 -42.63
N PRO A 78 7.87 25.84 -42.24
CA PRO A 78 7.97 24.49 -41.71
C PRO A 78 8.37 23.48 -42.78
N THR A 79 9.24 22.52 -42.42
CA THR A 79 9.55 21.38 -43.30
C THR A 79 8.36 20.41 -43.37
N ALA A 80 8.28 19.56 -44.41
CA ALA A 80 7.30 18.46 -44.48
C ALA A 80 7.31 17.58 -43.20
N ARG A 81 8.49 17.37 -42.61
CA ARG A 81 8.64 16.63 -41.35
C ARG A 81 7.99 17.35 -40.17
N ASP A 82 8.15 18.67 -40.10
CA ASP A 82 7.56 19.49 -39.05
C ASP A 82 6.05 19.55 -39.15
N LEU A 83 5.51 19.66 -40.37
CA LEU A 83 4.09 19.56 -40.69
C LEU A 83 3.54 18.19 -40.29
N ARG A 84 4.17 17.09 -40.73
CA ARG A 84 3.76 15.72 -40.37
C ARG A 84 3.68 15.53 -38.85
N ARG A 85 4.66 16.04 -38.10
CA ARG A 85 4.67 15.97 -36.63
C ARG A 85 3.53 16.78 -36.01
N ALA A 86 3.25 17.98 -36.53
CA ALA A 86 2.15 18.81 -36.05
C ALA A 86 0.79 18.16 -36.34
N VAL A 87 0.57 17.64 -37.56
CA VAL A 87 -0.63 16.89 -37.95
C VAL A 87 -0.86 15.70 -37.01
N LEU A 88 0.16 14.83 -36.85
CA LEU A 88 0.06 13.66 -35.98
C LEU A 88 -0.22 14.02 -34.52
N SER A 89 0.40 15.09 -34.01
CA SER A 89 0.22 15.53 -32.64
C SER A 89 -1.20 16.07 -32.41
N LEU A 90 -1.68 16.95 -33.30
CA LEU A 90 -3.05 17.49 -33.21
C LEU A 90 -4.09 16.38 -33.38
N ALA A 91 -3.92 15.50 -34.37
CA ALA A 91 -4.80 14.36 -34.59
C ALA A 91 -4.83 13.42 -33.37
N SER A 92 -3.70 13.21 -32.70
CA SER A 92 -3.64 12.44 -31.44
C SER A 92 -4.47 13.08 -30.31
N TYR A 93 -4.52 14.42 -30.23
CA TYR A 93 -5.38 15.12 -29.27
C TYR A 93 -6.86 15.01 -29.63
N LEU A 94 -7.23 15.08 -30.91
CA LEU A 94 -8.62 14.87 -31.34
C LEU A 94 -9.08 13.43 -31.11
N LEU A 95 -8.23 12.44 -31.42
CA LEU A 95 -8.48 11.03 -31.13
C LEU A 95 -8.63 10.78 -29.63
N ARG A 96 -7.78 11.42 -28.81
CA ARG A 96 -7.96 11.42 -27.36
C ARG A 96 -9.33 11.97 -26.99
N TRP A 97 -9.73 13.10 -27.55
CA TRP A 97 -11.03 13.73 -27.30
C TRP A 97 -12.18 12.79 -27.61
N GLN A 98 -12.16 12.13 -28.77
CA GLN A 98 -13.24 11.22 -29.18
C GLN A 98 -13.27 9.93 -28.36
N ARG A 99 -12.11 9.40 -27.95
CA ARG A 99 -11.98 7.98 -27.56
C ARG A 99 -11.54 7.73 -26.13
N ARG A 100 -10.93 8.70 -25.43
CA ARG A 100 -10.33 8.49 -24.11
C ARG A 100 -11.11 9.20 -23.02
N VAL A 101 -11.69 8.40 -22.12
CA VAL A 101 -12.54 8.87 -21.01
C VAL A 101 -11.77 9.42 -19.81
N THR A 102 -10.44 9.28 -19.74
CA THR A 102 -9.65 9.75 -18.59
C THR A 102 -9.72 11.29 -18.48
N PRO A 103 -10.31 11.84 -17.38
CA PRO A 103 -10.52 13.28 -17.26
C PRO A 103 -9.22 14.06 -17.37
N PHE A 104 -9.22 15.05 -18.26
CA PHE A 104 -8.06 15.87 -18.57
C PHE A 104 -8.51 17.19 -19.20
N GLY A 105 -8.53 18.25 -18.39
CA GLY A 105 -8.95 19.58 -18.83
C GLY A 105 -10.27 19.55 -19.58
N LEU A 106 -10.21 20.02 -20.83
CA LEU A 106 -11.36 20.19 -21.72
C LEU A 106 -11.75 18.93 -22.52
N PHE A 107 -10.99 17.83 -22.45
CA PHE A 107 -11.17 16.64 -23.30
C PHE A 107 -12.14 15.60 -22.73
N ALA A 108 -12.22 15.52 -21.40
CA ALA A 108 -13.05 14.57 -20.70
C ALA A 108 -13.35 15.08 -19.30
N GLY A 109 -14.55 14.78 -18.81
CA GLY A 109 -15.04 15.25 -17.53
C GLY A 109 -15.66 14.13 -16.70
N VAL A 110 -16.25 14.53 -15.58
CA VAL A 110 -17.01 13.63 -14.71
C VAL A 110 -18.39 14.14 -14.38
N VAL A 111 -19.30 13.23 -14.05
CA VAL A 111 -20.60 13.56 -13.46
C VAL A 111 -21.07 12.42 -12.55
N PRO A 112 -21.79 12.72 -11.46
CA PRO A 112 -22.46 11.68 -10.68
C PRO A 112 -23.55 10.96 -11.46
N VAL A 113 -23.75 9.68 -11.13
CA VAL A 113 -24.77 8.84 -11.74
C VAL A 113 -25.80 8.47 -10.68
N ALA A 114 -27.07 8.64 -11.01
CA ALA A 114 -28.17 8.23 -10.15
C ALA A 114 -28.43 6.71 -10.26
N VAL A 115 -29.01 6.12 -9.20
CA VAL A 115 -29.45 4.71 -9.23
C VAL A 115 -30.95 4.65 -9.50
N GLY A 116 -31.33 3.89 -10.52
CA GLY A 116 -32.72 3.76 -10.99
C GLY A 116 -32.79 3.11 -12.38
N PRO A 117 -33.94 3.11 -13.06
CA PRO A 117 -34.02 2.66 -14.45
C PRO A 117 -33.02 3.41 -15.33
N ALA A 118 -32.33 2.68 -16.21
CA ALA A 118 -31.31 3.23 -17.09
C ALA A 118 -31.88 4.36 -17.94
N SER A 119 -31.24 5.53 -17.87
CA SER A 119 -31.52 6.70 -18.69
C SER A 119 -30.22 7.46 -18.91
N ALA A 120 -30.05 8.09 -20.07
CA ALA A 120 -28.85 8.87 -20.36
C ALA A 120 -29.21 10.03 -21.29
N SER A 121 -28.77 11.22 -20.92
CA SER A 121 -28.77 12.41 -21.77
C SER A 121 -27.44 13.12 -21.59
N VAL A 122 -26.78 13.47 -22.70
CA VAL A 122 -25.53 14.24 -22.69
C VAL A 122 -25.76 15.47 -23.57
N GLY A 123 -25.64 16.65 -22.98
CA GLY A 123 -25.69 17.92 -23.71
C GLY A 123 -24.28 18.42 -24.06
N HIS A 124 -24.20 19.65 -24.52
CA HIS A 124 -22.95 20.30 -24.92
C HIS A 124 -22.52 21.42 -23.95
N ALA A 125 -23.34 21.76 -22.95
CA ALA A 125 -23.07 22.85 -22.01
C ALA A 125 -22.19 22.41 -20.84
N HIS A 126 -21.11 21.68 -21.14
CA HIS A 126 -20.17 21.17 -20.14
C HIS A 126 -19.59 22.32 -19.31
N ARG A 127 -19.53 22.16 -18.00
CA ARG A 127 -19.02 23.19 -17.09
C ARG A 127 -17.56 22.93 -16.78
N VAL A 128 -16.69 23.83 -17.24
CA VAL A 128 -15.26 23.79 -16.96
C VAL A 128 -15.01 24.59 -15.68
N LEU A 129 -14.29 23.99 -14.73
CA LEU A 129 -13.83 24.70 -13.55
C LEU A 129 -12.32 24.92 -13.68
N ALA A 130 -11.92 26.18 -13.56
CA ALA A 130 -10.54 26.60 -13.45
C ALA A 130 -10.15 26.77 -12.00
N ARG A 131 -8.95 26.28 -11.68
CA ARG A 131 -8.29 26.46 -10.39
C ARG A 131 -6.85 26.91 -10.64
N PRO A 132 -6.23 27.62 -9.71
CA PRO A 132 -4.81 27.94 -9.79
C PRO A 132 -3.96 26.66 -9.93
N ASP A 133 -2.98 26.67 -10.83
CA ASP A 133 -2.05 25.56 -10.98
C ASP A 133 -1.19 25.39 -9.72
N ALA A 134 -0.88 24.13 -9.41
CA ALA A 134 -0.11 23.77 -8.23
C ALA A 134 1.32 24.32 -8.24
N ALA A 135 2.01 24.32 -9.39
CA ALA A 135 3.37 24.84 -9.49
C ALA A 135 3.38 26.37 -9.41
N TRP A 136 2.38 27.03 -10.02
CA TRP A 136 2.21 28.48 -9.92
C TRP A 136 2.00 28.92 -8.46
N ILE A 137 1.02 28.34 -7.75
CA ILE A 137 0.78 28.63 -6.32
C ILE A 137 2.03 28.39 -5.48
N ALA A 138 2.73 27.27 -5.71
CA ALA A 138 3.92 26.93 -4.93
C ALA A 138 5.07 27.92 -5.16
N SER A 139 5.29 28.40 -6.39
CA SER A 139 6.32 29.40 -6.67
C SER A 139 5.97 30.74 -6.04
N LEU A 140 4.74 31.20 -6.22
CA LEU A 140 4.27 32.47 -5.65
C LEU A 140 4.35 32.46 -4.11
N ALA A 141 3.87 31.40 -3.45
CA ALA A 141 3.95 31.28 -1.99
C ALA A 141 5.40 31.33 -1.48
N ARG A 142 6.34 30.70 -2.21
CA ARG A 142 7.77 30.70 -1.88
C ARG A 142 8.39 32.09 -2.05
N GLU A 143 8.06 32.80 -3.12
CA GLU A 143 8.54 34.17 -3.36
C GLU A 143 8.02 35.13 -2.29
N LEU A 144 6.72 35.07 -1.99
CA LEU A 144 6.10 35.90 -0.95
C LEU A 144 6.64 35.61 0.45
N SER A 145 6.94 34.33 0.76
CA SER A 145 7.52 33.92 2.05
C SER A 145 8.90 34.54 2.33
N ARG A 146 9.62 35.00 1.30
CA ARG A 146 10.94 35.64 1.41
C ARG A 146 10.86 37.17 1.53
N THR A 147 9.66 37.73 1.54
CA THR A 147 9.48 39.18 1.69
C THR A 147 9.82 39.60 3.12
N SER A 148 10.90 40.37 3.27
CA SER A 148 11.38 40.84 4.58
C SER A 148 10.32 41.57 5.40
N ALA A 149 9.45 42.35 4.76
CA ALA A 149 8.38 43.10 5.41
C ALA A 149 7.26 42.24 6.01
N LEU A 150 7.11 40.99 5.56
CA LEU A 150 6.12 40.04 6.08
C LEU A 150 6.71 38.95 6.95
N TRP A 151 8.00 38.66 6.75
CA TRP A 151 8.66 37.46 7.25
C TRP A 151 8.40 37.19 8.75
N GLU A 152 8.55 38.19 9.61
CA GLU A 152 8.32 38.06 11.07
C GLU A 152 6.85 37.79 11.44
N ARG A 153 5.91 38.18 10.57
CA ARG A 153 4.46 38.07 10.78
C ARG A 153 3.89 36.75 10.28
N LEU A 154 4.63 36.01 9.45
CA LEU A 154 4.20 34.72 8.93
C LEU A 154 4.18 33.67 10.04
N THR A 155 3.22 32.75 9.98
CA THR A 155 3.26 31.52 10.80
C THR A 155 4.15 30.48 10.15
N VAL A 156 4.80 29.67 10.98
CA VAL A 156 5.60 28.51 10.56
C VAL A 156 5.26 27.29 11.40
N VAL A 157 5.45 26.12 10.82
CA VAL A 157 5.39 24.83 11.50
C VAL A 157 6.59 23.98 11.09
N ALA A 158 7.07 23.13 11.99
CA ALA A 158 8.09 22.13 11.68
C ALA A 158 7.59 21.13 10.63
N ASP A 159 8.42 20.81 9.62
CA ASP A 159 8.11 19.75 8.68
C ASP A 159 8.07 18.41 9.43
N SER A 160 6.88 17.81 9.49
CA SER A 160 6.62 16.56 10.22
C SER A 160 7.35 15.35 9.63
N THR A 161 8.03 15.46 8.49
CA THR A 161 8.87 14.42 7.89
C THR A 161 10.34 14.53 8.30
N ALA A 162 10.75 15.61 8.98
CA ALA A 162 12.12 15.76 9.46
C ALA A 162 12.45 14.74 10.56
N ILE A 163 13.67 14.20 10.53
CA ILE A 163 14.17 13.22 11.52
C ILE A 163 15.55 13.60 12.03
N VAL A 164 15.87 13.21 13.26
CA VAL A 164 17.22 13.35 13.80
C VAL A 164 17.99 12.03 13.57
N ARG A 165 19.07 12.10 12.79
CA ARG A 165 19.99 10.98 12.53
C ARG A 165 21.42 11.42 12.82
N ASP A 166 22.10 10.72 13.71
CA ASP A 166 23.51 10.98 14.08
C ASP A 166 23.80 12.46 14.43
N GLY A 167 22.97 13.05 15.30
CA GLY A 167 23.11 14.45 15.70
C GLY A 167 22.82 15.48 14.59
N ARG A 168 22.24 15.06 13.46
CA ARG A 168 21.83 15.91 12.34
C ARG A 168 20.32 15.85 12.13
N LEU A 169 19.71 16.99 11.84
CA LEU A 169 18.33 17.05 11.38
C LEU A 169 18.32 16.83 9.87
N THR A 170 17.55 15.84 9.41
CA THR A 170 17.52 15.39 8.02
C THR A 170 16.09 15.42 7.49
N LEU A 171 15.93 15.88 6.25
CA LEU A 171 14.64 16.03 5.57
C LEU A 171 14.71 15.44 4.16
N THR A 172 13.69 14.68 3.74
CA THR A 172 13.60 14.19 2.36
C THR A 172 13.11 15.32 1.46
N LEU A 173 13.92 15.70 0.47
CA LEU A 173 13.60 16.79 -0.44
C LEU A 173 12.62 16.37 -1.53
N ARG A 174 11.73 17.31 -1.86
CA ARG A 174 10.89 17.25 -3.07
C ARG A 174 11.76 17.48 -4.32
N ALA A 175 11.22 17.09 -5.47
CA ALA A 175 11.83 17.44 -6.75
C ALA A 175 11.85 18.96 -6.90
N ALA A 176 12.88 19.49 -7.56
CA ALA A 176 13.02 20.92 -7.80
C ALA A 176 11.79 21.47 -8.57
N PRO A 177 11.44 22.76 -8.38
CA PRO A 177 10.45 23.43 -9.22
C PRO A 177 10.71 23.19 -10.71
N GLY A 178 9.66 22.93 -11.49
CA GLY A 178 9.76 22.60 -12.93
C GLY A 178 10.13 21.14 -13.27
N ALA A 179 10.53 20.33 -12.29
CA ALA A 179 10.85 18.92 -12.55
C ALA A 179 9.63 18.13 -13.07
N ARG A 180 9.83 17.34 -14.13
CA ARG A 180 8.79 16.49 -14.73
C ARG A 180 8.69 15.11 -14.09
N THR A 181 9.77 14.66 -13.47
CA THR A 181 9.87 13.36 -12.80
C THR A 181 10.40 13.58 -11.39
N PRO A 182 10.09 12.66 -10.45
CA PRO A 182 10.51 12.83 -9.06
C PRO A 182 12.02 12.71 -8.85
N GLY A 183 12.74 12.04 -9.75
CA GLY A 183 14.17 11.75 -9.59
C GLY A 183 14.48 10.84 -8.37
N PRO A 184 15.78 10.60 -8.10
CA PRO A 184 16.20 9.85 -6.92
C PRO A 184 15.79 10.57 -5.63
N ALA A 185 15.72 9.83 -4.52
CA ALA A 185 15.55 10.45 -3.20
C ALA A 185 16.76 11.32 -2.88
N ARG A 186 16.52 12.53 -2.40
CA ARG A 186 17.55 13.50 -1.97
C ARG A 186 17.22 13.92 -0.54
N GLU A 187 18.24 14.21 0.24
CA GLU A 187 18.10 14.66 1.62
C GLU A 187 18.76 16.02 1.82
N ALA A 188 18.12 16.91 2.57
CA ALA A 188 18.77 18.03 3.22
C ALA A 188 19.21 17.59 4.61
N SER A 189 20.39 18.04 5.06
CA SER A 189 20.92 17.65 6.36
C SER A 189 21.69 18.80 7.01
N ILE A 190 21.24 19.22 8.20
CA ILE A 190 21.89 20.26 9.01
C ILE A 190 22.26 19.69 10.39
N ARG A 191 23.18 20.33 11.10
CA ARG A 191 23.51 19.93 12.47
C ARG A 191 22.31 20.19 13.37
N ALA A 192 21.85 19.19 14.13
CA ALA A 192 20.81 19.36 15.13
C ALA A 192 21.44 19.96 16.40
N THR A 193 21.79 21.25 16.36
CA THR A 193 22.22 21.99 17.54
C THR A 193 21.02 22.20 18.47
N GLU A 194 21.28 22.56 19.74
CA GLU A 194 20.21 22.80 20.71
C GLU A 194 19.22 23.90 20.27
N PRO A 195 19.68 25.04 19.68
CA PRO A 195 18.75 26.02 19.09
C PRO A 195 17.90 25.47 17.94
N VAL A 196 18.46 24.63 17.06
CA VAL A 196 17.70 23.99 15.96
C VAL A 196 16.62 23.07 16.53
N ARG A 197 16.96 22.22 17.52
CA ARG A 197 15.98 21.32 18.15
C ARG A 197 14.86 22.09 18.84
N SER A 198 15.24 23.11 19.62
CA SER A 198 14.27 23.99 20.31
C SER A 198 13.34 24.68 19.30
N ALA A 199 13.87 25.18 18.18
CA ALA A 199 13.05 25.82 17.15
C ALA A 199 12.03 24.84 16.55
N MET A 200 12.46 23.62 16.20
CA MET A 200 11.57 22.58 15.65
C MET A 200 10.51 22.13 16.66
N GLU A 201 10.87 21.98 17.93
CA GLU A 201 9.94 21.59 19.00
C GLU A 201 8.90 22.68 19.28
N MET A 202 9.32 23.95 19.41
CA MET A 202 8.43 25.10 19.60
C MET A 202 7.50 25.31 18.40
N ALA A 203 7.96 24.97 17.19
CA ALA A 203 7.17 25.01 15.96
C ALA A 203 6.42 23.69 15.66
N SER A 204 6.22 22.80 16.65
CA SER A 204 5.38 21.59 16.49
C SER A 204 3.92 21.91 16.20
N SER A 205 3.48 23.12 16.51
CA SER A 205 2.21 23.71 16.11
C SER A 205 2.45 25.09 15.47
N PRO A 206 1.52 25.60 14.64
CA PRO A 206 1.70 26.88 13.96
C PRO A 206 2.02 28.02 14.93
N ILE A 207 3.14 28.71 14.71
CA ILE A 207 3.63 29.84 15.51
C ILE A 207 4.17 30.95 14.60
N SER A 208 3.95 32.23 14.95
CA SER A 208 4.54 33.33 14.17
C SER A 208 6.07 33.33 14.27
N VAL A 209 6.78 33.68 13.20
CA VAL A 209 8.24 33.78 13.19
C VAL A 209 8.76 34.73 14.29
N ALA A 210 8.10 35.87 14.53
CA ALA A 210 8.44 36.80 15.62
C ALA A 210 8.40 36.12 16.99
N ALA A 211 7.26 35.51 17.35
CA ALA A 211 7.11 34.82 18.63
C ALA A 211 8.10 33.66 18.79
N LEU A 212 8.43 32.94 17.71
CA LEU A 212 9.43 31.89 17.72
C LEU A 212 10.85 32.45 17.95
N ALA A 213 11.20 33.58 17.33
CA ALA A 213 12.47 34.26 17.55
C ALA A 213 12.61 34.78 19.00
N ASP A 214 11.53 35.32 19.56
CA ASP A 214 11.47 35.76 20.96
C ASP A 214 11.62 34.58 21.93
N ALA A 215 10.91 33.47 21.67
CA ALA A 215 11.01 32.25 22.46
C ALA A 215 12.44 31.66 22.44
N LEU A 216 13.10 31.66 21.28
CA LEU A 216 14.49 31.25 21.16
C LEU A 216 15.44 32.19 21.92
N THR A 217 15.24 33.49 21.81
CA THR A 217 16.07 34.49 22.51
C THR A 217 15.94 34.35 24.03
N ASN A 218 14.72 34.12 24.53
CA ASN A 218 14.45 33.85 25.94
C ASN A 218 15.09 32.53 26.42
N ARG A 219 15.12 31.50 25.57
CA ARG A 219 15.76 30.22 25.89
C ARG A 219 17.29 30.28 25.86
N PHE A 220 17.86 31.14 25.01
CA PHE A 220 19.30 31.29 24.80
C PHE A 220 19.76 32.75 24.96
N PRO A 221 19.67 33.35 26.17
CA PRO A 221 19.94 34.78 26.38
C PRO A 221 21.40 35.20 26.12
N GLY A 222 22.33 34.24 26.06
CA GLY A 222 23.74 34.49 25.73
C GLY A 222 24.03 34.61 24.23
N ALA A 223 23.05 34.39 23.36
CA ALA A 223 23.17 34.56 21.92
C ALA A 223 22.56 35.90 21.47
N ALA A 224 23.20 36.56 20.49
CA ALA A 224 22.64 37.76 19.88
C ALA A 224 21.31 37.42 19.17
N ALA A 225 20.27 38.25 19.38
CA ALA A 225 18.93 38.02 18.81
C ALA A 225 18.93 37.83 17.29
N ASP A 226 19.81 38.54 16.58
CA ASP A 226 19.94 38.43 15.11
C ASP A 226 20.35 37.02 14.66
N ARG A 227 21.15 36.30 15.46
CA ARG A 227 21.51 34.90 15.14
C ARG A 227 20.30 33.98 15.19
N GLY A 228 19.35 34.23 16.10
CA GLY A 228 18.09 33.49 16.17
C GLY A 228 17.26 33.70 14.90
N ARG A 229 17.16 34.95 14.43
CA ARG A 229 16.45 35.27 13.18
C ARG A 229 17.11 34.64 11.95
N THR A 230 18.43 34.75 11.83
CA THR A 230 19.18 34.10 10.73
C THR A 230 18.96 32.59 10.73
N LEU A 231 19.01 31.95 11.90
CA LEU A 231 18.74 30.51 12.03
C LEU A 231 17.34 30.15 11.52
N LEU A 232 16.31 30.91 11.91
CA LEU A 232 14.94 30.67 11.44
C LEU A 232 14.82 30.86 9.92
N GLY A 233 15.50 31.85 9.35
CA GLY A 233 15.60 32.05 7.91
C GLY A 233 16.19 30.84 7.21
N ASP A 234 17.33 30.33 7.68
CA ASP A 234 17.98 29.14 7.13
C ASP A 234 17.10 27.89 7.22
N LEU A 235 16.32 27.73 8.31
CA LEU A 235 15.39 26.62 8.47
C LEU A 235 14.20 26.69 7.50
N ILE A 236 13.70 27.89 7.22
CA ILE A 236 12.64 28.12 6.23
C ILE A 236 13.16 27.87 4.82
N ASP A 237 14.32 28.43 4.46
CA ASP A 237 14.93 28.21 3.14
C ASP A 237 15.34 26.75 2.89
N GLY A 238 15.61 26.00 3.96
CA GLY A 238 15.89 24.57 3.93
C GLY A 238 14.66 23.66 3.96
N ASP A 239 13.43 24.20 3.90
CA ASP A 239 12.15 23.48 4.05
C ASP A 239 11.94 22.77 5.41
N PHE A 240 12.81 22.99 6.41
CA PHE A 240 12.62 22.42 7.75
C PHE A 240 11.47 23.08 8.50
N LEU A 241 11.22 24.37 8.23
CA LEU A 241 10.05 25.10 8.66
C LEU A 241 9.19 25.44 7.45
N ILE A 242 7.91 25.10 7.51
CA ILE A 242 6.93 25.34 6.44
C ILE A 242 6.11 26.57 6.80
N THR A 243 6.09 27.57 5.93
CA THR A 243 5.31 28.80 6.15
C THR A 243 3.82 28.57 5.94
N GLY A 244 3.01 29.36 6.65
CA GLY A 244 1.54 29.39 6.50
C GLY A 244 1.06 29.93 5.16
N LEU A 245 1.95 30.38 4.27
CA LEU A 245 1.59 30.78 2.90
C LEU A 245 1.48 29.59 1.95
N HIS A 246 2.07 28.44 2.29
CA HIS A 246 1.95 27.23 1.47
C HIS A 246 0.61 26.53 1.75
N PRO A 247 -0.33 26.48 0.78
CA PRO A 247 -1.64 25.90 1.04
C PRO A 247 -1.55 24.37 1.21
N PRO A 248 -2.04 23.80 2.33
CA PRO A 248 -2.07 22.35 2.51
C PRO A 248 -2.89 21.68 1.41
N MET A 249 -2.69 20.39 1.17
CA MET A 249 -3.45 19.68 0.14
C MET A 249 -4.95 19.55 0.47
N THR A 250 -5.34 19.81 1.72
CA THR A 250 -6.75 19.94 2.11
C THR A 250 -7.39 21.28 1.75
N ALA A 251 -6.62 22.31 1.39
CA ALA A 251 -7.17 23.60 0.97
C ALA A 251 -7.78 23.46 -0.43
N ASP A 252 -9.11 23.53 -0.52
CA ASP A 252 -9.84 23.41 -1.78
C ASP A 252 -9.59 24.59 -2.72
N ASP A 253 -9.61 25.82 -2.20
CA ASP A 253 -9.14 27.00 -2.93
C ASP A 253 -7.75 27.41 -2.41
N PRO A 254 -6.66 27.07 -3.12
CA PRO A 254 -5.31 27.42 -2.70
C PRO A 254 -5.01 28.92 -2.84
N LEU A 255 -5.71 29.65 -3.72
CA LEU A 255 -5.51 31.09 -3.90
C LEU A 255 -6.20 31.85 -2.77
N GLU A 256 -7.44 31.46 -2.42
CA GLU A 256 -8.12 32.02 -1.26
C GLU A 256 -7.32 31.80 0.02
N TYR A 257 -6.80 30.58 0.23
CA TYR A 257 -5.94 30.27 1.38
C TYR A 257 -4.71 31.18 1.43
N LEU A 258 -4.01 31.36 0.30
CA LEU A 258 -2.84 32.23 0.21
C LEU A 258 -3.21 33.69 0.54
N CYS A 259 -4.29 34.21 -0.03
CA CYS A 259 -4.79 35.56 0.25
C CYS A 259 -5.17 35.73 1.73
N ALA A 260 -5.82 34.74 2.34
CA ALA A 260 -6.16 34.76 3.77
C ALA A 260 -4.90 34.77 4.64
N GLY A 261 -3.89 33.97 4.31
CA GLY A 261 -2.59 33.96 4.99
C GLY A 261 -1.87 35.30 4.91
N LEU A 262 -1.87 35.95 3.73
CA LEU A 262 -1.30 37.29 3.55
C LEU A 262 -2.02 38.35 4.39
N ARG A 263 -3.36 38.35 4.40
CA ARG A 263 -4.16 39.27 5.23
C ARG A 263 -3.92 39.03 6.72
N ALA A 264 -3.84 37.77 7.16
CA ALA A 264 -3.53 37.42 8.54
C ALA A 264 -2.13 37.92 8.96
N ALA A 265 -1.17 37.93 8.04
CA ALA A 265 0.16 38.53 8.23
C ALA A 265 0.17 40.07 8.12
N GLY A 266 -0.99 40.71 7.95
CA GLY A 266 -1.10 42.17 7.84
C GLY A 266 -0.52 42.73 6.54
N ALA A 267 -0.58 41.97 5.44
CA ALA A 267 -0.09 42.41 4.13
C ALA A 267 -0.72 43.72 3.64
N ASP A 268 -1.95 44.03 4.05
CA ASP A 268 -2.62 45.30 3.72
C ASP A 268 -1.87 46.55 4.25
N GLN A 269 -1.00 46.36 5.25
CA GLN A 269 -0.20 47.40 5.87
C GLN A 269 1.19 47.56 5.21
N VAL A 270 1.52 46.72 4.23
CA VAL A 270 2.82 46.68 3.55
C VAL A 270 2.60 47.09 2.08
N PRO A 271 2.91 48.33 1.68
CA PRO A 271 2.54 48.89 0.37
C PRO A 271 2.97 48.02 -0.84
N GLU A 272 4.15 47.41 -0.77
CA GLU A 272 4.70 46.56 -1.83
C GLU A 272 3.86 45.28 -2.02
N ILE A 273 3.26 44.76 -0.95
CA ILE A 273 2.45 43.54 -0.99
C ILE A 273 0.98 43.85 -1.20
N THR A 274 0.47 44.99 -0.73
CA THR A 274 -0.92 45.40 -0.98
C THR A 274 -1.25 45.37 -2.47
N THR A 275 -0.32 45.81 -3.33
CA THR A 275 -0.48 45.74 -4.79
C THR A 275 -0.63 44.31 -5.30
N VAL A 276 0.22 43.38 -4.82
CA VAL A 276 0.13 41.96 -5.17
C VAL A 276 -1.17 41.35 -4.63
N LEU A 277 -1.60 41.70 -3.43
CA LEU A 277 -2.84 41.19 -2.85
C LEU A 277 -4.07 41.66 -3.63
N CYS A 278 -4.11 42.90 -4.10
CA CYS A 278 -5.13 43.39 -5.02
C CYS A 278 -5.13 42.62 -6.35
N GLU A 279 -3.95 42.39 -6.93
CA GLU A 279 -3.79 41.59 -8.15
C GLU A 279 -4.33 40.17 -7.97
N LEU A 280 -4.03 39.53 -6.84
CA LEU A 280 -4.53 38.19 -6.50
C LEU A 280 -6.04 38.17 -6.28
N ALA A 281 -6.60 39.21 -5.66
CA ALA A 281 -8.04 39.34 -5.47
C ALA A 281 -8.77 39.49 -6.82
N ASP A 282 -8.21 40.26 -7.74
CA ASP A 282 -8.77 40.38 -9.09
C ASP A 282 -8.68 39.07 -9.88
N ILE A 283 -7.54 38.36 -9.78
CA ILE A 283 -7.38 37.03 -10.38
C ILE A 283 -8.44 36.07 -9.82
N ALA A 284 -8.66 36.08 -8.50
CA ALA A 284 -9.70 35.27 -7.86
C ALA A 284 -11.09 35.63 -8.39
N CYS A 285 -11.39 36.93 -8.57
CA CYS A 285 -12.65 37.38 -9.16
C CYS A 285 -12.81 36.90 -10.62
N LEU A 286 -11.75 36.93 -11.42
CA LEU A 286 -11.78 36.42 -12.81
C LEU A 286 -12.01 34.90 -12.85
N ILE A 287 -11.37 34.14 -11.96
CA ILE A 287 -11.55 32.69 -11.85
C ILE A 287 -12.98 32.36 -11.38
N ALA A 288 -13.50 33.06 -10.37
CA ALA A 288 -14.87 32.89 -9.90
C ALA A 288 -15.89 33.22 -11.00
N ALA A 289 -15.72 34.37 -11.67
CA ALA A 289 -16.54 34.77 -12.81
C ALA A 289 -16.47 33.74 -13.95
N HIS A 290 -15.29 33.17 -14.24
CA HIS A 290 -15.13 32.08 -15.20
C HIS A 290 -15.95 30.85 -14.78
N ASN A 291 -15.80 30.41 -13.53
CA ASN A 291 -16.45 29.20 -13.01
C ASN A 291 -17.98 29.32 -12.95
N ASP A 292 -18.52 30.52 -12.79
CA ASP A 292 -19.96 30.80 -12.78
C ASP A 292 -20.52 31.19 -14.17
N CYS A 293 -19.64 31.44 -15.15
CA CYS A 293 -20.05 31.84 -16.49
C CYS A 293 -20.71 30.68 -17.24
N SER A 294 -21.92 30.92 -17.74
CA SER A 294 -22.68 29.95 -18.55
C SER A 294 -22.43 30.10 -20.06
N ARG A 295 -21.70 31.14 -20.49
CA ARG A 295 -21.41 31.43 -21.91
C ARG A 295 -19.98 31.00 -22.25
N PRO A 296 -19.78 29.99 -23.12
CA PRO A 296 -18.44 29.44 -23.38
C PRO A 296 -17.38 30.45 -23.82
N SER A 297 -17.66 31.31 -24.80
CA SER A 297 -16.68 32.27 -25.32
C SER A 297 -16.24 33.31 -24.27
N GLU A 298 -17.18 33.80 -23.45
CA GLU A 298 -16.86 34.69 -22.32
C GLU A 298 -16.05 33.97 -21.25
N ALA A 299 -16.40 32.70 -20.96
CA ALA A 299 -15.63 31.87 -20.05
C ALA A 299 -14.18 31.71 -20.56
N VAL A 300 -13.97 31.44 -21.86
CA VAL A 300 -12.62 31.39 -22.47
C VAL A 300 -11.87 32.71 -22.26
N ALA A 301 -12.50 33.84 -22.56
CA ALA A 301 -11.90 35.16 -22.41
C ALA A 301 -11.47 35.44 -20.95
N LEU A 302 -12.33 35.14 -19.98
CA LEU A 302 -12.04 35.28 -18.54
C LEU A 302 -10.86 34.40 -18.12
N ARG A 303 -10.83 33.14 -18.59
CA ARG A 303 -9.72 32.22 -18.30
C ARG A 303 -8.40 32.70 -18.89
N VAL A 304 -8.41 33.20 -20.12
CA VAL A 304 -7.21 33.77 -20.77
C VAL A 304 -6.74 35.01 -20.03
N ALA A 305 -7.65 35.90 -19.63
CA ALA A 305 -7.34 37.09 -18.84
C ALA A 305 -6.71 36.73 -17.49
N ALA A 306 -7.31 35.79 -16.75
CA ALA A 306 -6.75 35.28 -15.50
C ALA A 306 -5.36 34.69 -15.71
N GLY A 307 -5.21 33.80 -16.70
CA GLY A 307 -3.93 33.16 -17.02
C GLY A 307 -2.82 34.16 -17.41
N GLY A 308 -3.17 35.24 -18.13
CA GLY A 308 -2.24 36.31 -18.49
C GLY A 308 -1.75 37.09 -17.27
N ARG A 309 -2.66 37.47 -16.36
CA ARG A 309 -2.32 38.15 -15.09
C ARG A 309 -1.48 37.26 -14.17
N MET A 310 -1.82 35.98 -14.07
CA MET A 310 -1.04 34.99 -13.32
C MET A 310 0.38 34.82 -13.89
N ALA A 311 0.53 34.76 -15.21
CA ALA A 311 1.84 34.66 -15.85
C ALA A 311 2.70 35.92 -15.63
N ALA A 312 2.09 37.09 -15.49
CA ALA A 312 2.81 38.34 -15.17
C ALA A 312 3.35 38.36 -13.73
N LEU A 313 2.66 37.71 -12.79
CA LEU A 313 3.14 37.56 -11.41
C LEU A 313 4.27 36.52 -11.28
N THR A 314 4.26 35.47 -12.10
CA THR A 314 5.25 34.38 -12.01
C THR A 314 5.52 33.78 -13.39
N ALA A 315 6.61 34.21 -14.02
CA ALA A 315 6.93 33.86 -15.40
C ALA A 315 7.37 32.38 -15.60
N ASP A 316 7.80 31.70 -14.54
CA ASP A 316 8.38 30.36 -14.59
C ASP A 316 7.35 29.21 -14.64
N ALA A 317 6.05 29.51 -14.58
CA ALA A 317 4.99 28.49 -14.58
C ALA A 317 4.54 28.12 -16.00
N ASP A 318 4.83 26.88 -16.45
CA ASP A 318 4.39 26.35 -17.74
C ASP A 318 2.87 26.54 -17.98
N TYR A 319 2.04 26.31 -16.94
CA TYR A 319 0.59 26.49 -16.96
C TYR A 319 0.14 27.19 -15.67
N PRO A 320 -0.58 28.32 -15.73
CA PRO A 320 -1.05 29.03 -14.54
C PRO A 320 -2.36 28.45 -13.98
N LEU A 321 -3.11 27.67 -14.78
CA LEU A 321 -4.41 27.14 -14.40
C LEU A 321 -4.48 25.62 -14.60
N ALA A 322 -5.12 24.93 -13.66
CA ALA A 322 -5.57 23.56 -13.77
C ALA A 322 -7.07 23.53 -14.07
N LEU A 323 -7.47 22.66 -14.99
CA LEU A 323 -8.86 22.55 -15.45
C LEU A 323 -9.40 21.14 -15.19
N ASP A 324 -10.59 21.07 -14.60
CA ASP A 324 -11.40 19.86 -14.52
C ASP A 324 -12.82 20.19 -15.04
N THR A 325 -13.45 19.23 -15.72
CA THR A 325 -14.75 19.46 -16.37
C THR A 325 -15.85 18.63 -15.69
N ARG A 326 -16.95 19.27 -15.30
CA ARG A 326 -18.21 18.60 -15.00
C ARG A 326 -19.01 18.43 -16.29
N LEU A 327 -19.36 17.19 -16.61
CA LEU A 327 -20.14 16.90 -17.81
C LEU A 327 -21.56 17.44 -17.65
N ASP A 328 -22.06 18.02 -18.73
CA ASP A 328 -23.48 18.28 -18.94
C ASP A 328 -24.16 16.98 -19.32
N ALA A 329 -24.48 16.18 -18.31
CA ALA A 329 -25.10 14.89 -18.50
C ALA A 329 -25.99 14.52 -17.31
N CYS A 330 -27.09 13.85 -17.61
CA CYS A 330 -27.96 13.20 -16.62
C CYS A 330 -27.98 11.72 -16.93
N VAL A 331 -27.43 10.91 -16.04
CA VAL A 331 -27.29 9.47 -16.23
C VAL A 331 -27.83 8.74 -15.01
N THR A 332 -28.67 7.76 -15.26
CA THR A 332 -29.21 6.83 -14.27
C THR A 332 -28.82 5.41 -14.70
N ILE A 333 -28.41 4.56 -13.75
CA ILE A 333 -28.13 3.14 -14.01
C ILE A 333 -28.84 2.22 -13.00
N PRO A 334 -29.28 1.01 -13.41
CA PRO A 334 -29.95 0.08 -12.50
C PRO A 334 -29.00 -0.51 -11.46
N GLY A 335 -29.55 -0.86 -10.29
CA GLY A 335 -28.80 -1.54 -9.23
C GLY A 335 -28.11 -2.83 -9.69
N SER A 336 -28.69 -3.55 -10.66
CA SER A 336 -28.08 -4.75 -11.25
C SER A 336 -26.71 -4.53 -11.89
N VAL A 337 -26.43 -3.31 -12.38
CA VAL A 337 -25.10 -2.93 -12.89
C VAL A 337 -24.10 -2.86 -11.74
N LEU A 338 -24.51 -2.31 -10.60
CA LEU A 338 -23.67 -2.17 -9.42
C LEU A 338 -23.45 -3.52 -8.71
N GLU A 339 -24.46 -4.37 -8.68
CA GLU A 339 -24.36 -5.75 -8.20
C GLU A 339 -23.37 -6.57 -9.03
N GLU A 340 -23.39 -6.43 -10.36
CA GLU A 340 -22.43 -7.09 -11.25
C GLU A 340 -21.01 -6.54 -11.03
N ALA A 341 -20.84 -5.23 -10.84
CA ALA A 341 -19.55 -4.63 -10.51
C ALA A 341 -19.01 -5.08 -9.13
N ALA A 342 -19.88 -5.20 -8.13
CA ALA A 342 -19.52 -5.73 -6.81
C ALA A 342 -19.11 -7.21 -6.90
N ALA A 343 -19.81 -8.01 -7.72
CA ALA A 343 -19.43 -9.40 -7.99
C ALA A 343 -18.08 -9.49 -8.72
N ALA A 344 -17.78 -8.55 -9.64
CA ALA A 344 -16.48 -8.45 -10.29
C ALA A 344 -15.36 -8.15 -9.29
N ALA A 345 -15.56 -7.19 -8.39
CA ALA A 345 -14.60 -6.88 -7.33
C ALA A 345 -14.37 -8.08 -6.39
N ASP A 346 -15.43 -8.78 -6.00
CA ASP A 346 -15.32 -9.99 -5.16
C ASP A 346 -14.49 -11.10 -5.85
N VAL A 347 -14.77 -11.38 -7.13
CA VAL A 347 -14.01 -12.41 -7.85
C VAL A 347 -12.56 -11.98 -8.09
N LEU A 348 -12.28 -10.70 -8.37
CA LEU A 348 -10.91 -10.18 -8.49
C LEU A 348 -10.14 -10.30 -7.17
N LEU A 349 -10.79 -10.03 -6.03
CA LEU A 349 -10.18 -10.22 -4.72
C LEU A 349 -9.85 -11.70 -4.46
N ARG A 350 -10.73 -12.63 -4.84
CA ARG A 350 -10.49 -14.08 -4.69
C ARG A 350 -9.36 -14.58 -5.60
N LEU A 351 -9.22 -13.99 -6.79
CA LEU A 351 -8.23 -14.36 -7.80
C LEU A 351 -6.88 -13.66 -7.64
N THR A 352 -6.74 -12.82 -6.61
CA THR A 352 -5.52 -12.07 -6.34
C THR A 352 -4.34 -13.00 -6.08
N THR A 353 -3.17 -12.63 -6.60
CA THR A 353 -1.90 -13.31 -6.31
C THR A 353 -1.30 -12.86 -4.98
N ARG A 354 -1.94 -11.91 -4.29
CA ARG A 354 -1.50 -11.30 -3.03
C ARG A 354 -2.59 -11.37 -1.96
N PRO A 355 -3.05 -12.58 -1.57
CA PRO A 355 -4.16 -12.77 -0.63
C PRO A 355 -3.85 -12.25 0.78
N PHE A 356 -2.57 -12.01 1.08
CA PHE A 356 -2.10 -11.46 2.35
C PHE A 356 -1.26 -10.18 2.14
N GLY A 357 -1.38 -9.49 1.02
CA GLY A 357 -0.54 -8.32 0.69
C GLY A 357 0.79 -8.71 0.02
N VAL A 358 1.70 -7.75 -0.08
CA VAL A 358 3.01 -7.96 -0.76
C VAL A 358 4.06 -8.59 0.14
N MET A 359 5.04 -9.25 -0.48
CA MET A 359 6.15 -9.92 0.21
C MET A 359 6.95 -8.99 1.12
N SER A 360 7.21 -7.74 0.72
CA SER A 360 7.93 -6.80 1.57
C SER A 360 7.19 -6.49 2.89
N TRP A 361 5.86 -6.51 2.89
CA TRP A 361 5.06 -6.35 4.11
C TRP A 361 4.99 -7.63 4.98
N LEU A 362 5.06 -8.81 4.36
CA LEU A 362 5.25 -10.09 5.06
C LEU A 362 6.57 -10.10 5.84
N GLU A 363 7.65 -9.76 5.15
CA GLU A 363 9.00 -9.64 5.72
C GLU A 363 9.04 -8.57 6.81
N TYR A 364 8.44 -7.41 6.56
CA TYR A 364 8.36 -6.33 7.54
C TYR A 364 7.66 -6.75 8.83
N GLN A 365 6.52 -7.42 8.73
CA GLN A 365 5.80 -7.95 9.89
C GLN A 365 6.61 -9.00 10.64
N ALA A 366 7.30 -9.90 9.93
CA ALA A 366 8.16 -10.90 10.56
C ALA A 366 9.29 -10.23 11.36
N ARG A 367 9.99 -9.25 10.78
CA ARG A 367 11.01 -8.44 11.46
C ARG A 367 10.44 -7.68 12.67
N PHE A 368 9.23 -7.13 12.55
CA PHE A 368 8.54 -6.47 13.67
C PHE A 368 8.28 -7.44 14.83
N LYS A 369 7.74 -8.63 14.53
CA LYS A 369 7.43 -9.65 15.55
C LYS A 369 8.67 -10.24 16.20
N GLU A 370 9.77 -10.39 15.45
CA GLU A 370 11.05 -10.86 15.99
C GLU A 370 11.65 -9.82 16.94
N ARG A 371 11.67 -8.54 16.53
CA ARG A 371 12.32 -7.48 17.29
C ARG A 371 11.50 -6.97 18.48
N TYR A 372 10.21 -6.70 18.28
CA TYR A 372 9.36 -6.06 19.29
C TYR A 372 8.36 -7.04 19.93
N GLY A 373 7.92 -8.03 19.16
CA GLY A 373 6.84 -8.94 19.58
C GLY A 373 5.44 -8.37 19.34
N PRO A 374 4.40 -9.23 19.43
CA PRO A 374 3.02 -8.81 19.28
C PRO A 374 2.57 -7.89 20.42
N GLY A 375 1.61 -7.01 20.15
CA GLY A 375 1.01 -6.12 21.17
C GLY A 375 1.89 -4.96 21.62
N VAL A 376 3.12 -4.81 21.11
CA VAL A 376 3.94 -3.63 21.43
C VAL A 376 3.48 -2.44 20.59
N LEU A 377 3.36 -1.26 21.21
CA LEU A 377 3.15 0.01 20.53
C LEU A 377 4.52 0.66 20.24
N VAL A 378 4.96 0.59 18.98
CA VAL A 378 6.20 1.24 18.55
C VAL A 378 5.84 2.56 17.84
N PRO A 379 6.31 3.72 18.32
CA PRO A 379 6.08 5.00 17.64
C PRO A 379 6.50 4.93 16.17
N VAL A 380 5.71 5.54 15.28
CA VAL A 380 5.95 5.44 13.82
C VAL A 380 7.36 5.92 13.46
N ARG A 381 7.84 7.02 14.04
CA ARG A 381 9.18 7.55 13.80
C ARG A 381 10.28 6.56 14.20
N ASP A 382 10.16 5.97 15.39
CA ASP A 382 11.13 5.00 15.89
C ASP A 382 11.16 3.74 15.05
N LEU A 383 10.00 3.35 14.52
CA LEU A 383 9.88 2.15 13.70
C LEU A 383 10.53 2.33 12.33
N VAL A 384 10.27 3.45 11.66
CA VAL A 384 10.81 3.73 10.31
C VAL A 384 12.21 4.31 10.30
N ALA A 385 12.77 4.65 11.47
CA ALA A 385 14.15 5.07 11.60
C ALA A 385 15.13 3.93 11.26
N ASP A 386 16.36 4.30 10.87
CA ASP A 386 17.46 3.37 10.61
C ASP A 386 17.83 2.53 11.85
N SER A 387 17.65 3.10 13.05
CA SER A 387 17.81 2.38 14.32
C SER A 387 16.68 1.40 14.61
N GLY A 388 15.52 1.57 13.97
CA GLY A 388 14.33 0.71 14.01
C GLY A 388 14.38 -0.37 12.93
N LEU A 389 13.29 -0.54 12.18
CA LEU A 389 13.23 -1.47 11.04
C LEU A 389 13.49 -0.80 9.68
N GLY A 390 13.60 0.53 9.66
CA GLY A 390 13.56 1.30 8.41
C GLY A 390 12.19 1.21 7.72
N TYR A 391 12.12 1.69 6.48
CA TYR A 391 10.97 1.44 5.61
C TYR A 391 11.00 0.02 5.02
N PRO A 392 9.85 -0.56 4.62
CA PRO A 392 9.81 -1.81 3.88
C PRO A 392 10.62 -1.75 2.57
N ASP A 393 11.18 -2.89 2.16
CA ASP A 393 11.93 -3.00 0.91
C ASP A 393 11.07 -2.56 -0.30
N GLY A 394 11.70 -1.82 -1.22
CA GLY A 394 11.02 -1.17 -2.36
C GLY A 394 10.36 0.19 -2.05
N TYR A 395 10.56 0.73 -0.84
CA TYR A 395 10.33 2.14 -0.55
C TYR A 395 11.49 3.00 -1.07
N LEU A 396 11.23 4.28 -1.32
CA LEU A 396 12.27 5.25 -1.64
C LEU A 396 13.24 5.36 -0.45
N GLY A 397 14.54 5.20 -0.72
CA GLY A 397 15.59 5.19 0.31
C GLY A 397 15.78 3.84 1.03
N ALA A 398 14.89 2.87 0.81
CA ALA A 398 15.03 1.51 1.34
C ALA A 398 15.78 0.60 0.35
N PRO A 399 16.27 -0.57 0.79
CA PRO A 399 16.77 -1.60 -0.12
C PRO A 399 15.79 -1.90 -1.24
N THR A 400 16.32 -2.20 -2.43
CA THR A 400 15.48 -2.60 -3.56
C THR A 400 14.76 -3.91 -3.21
N ALA A 401 13.48 -4.01 -3.57
CA ALA A 401 12.75 -5.25 -3.42
C ALA A 401 13.47 -6.35 -4.21
N ARG A 402 13.86 -7.43 -3.51
CA ARG A 402 14.58 -8.54 -4.14
C ARG A 402 13.70 -9.16 -5.24
N PRO A 403 14.25 -9.43 -6.43
CA PRO A 403 13.52 -10.19 -7.44
C PRO A 403 13.30 -11.61 -6.90
N VAL A 404 12.06 -11.95 -6.57
CA VAL A 404 11.71 -13.32 -6.22
C VAL A 404 11.78 -14.13 -7.51
N TRP A 405 12.74 -15.07 -7.62
CA TRP A 405 12.73 -16.07 -8.69
C TRP A 405 11.39 -16.77 -8.63
N ARG A 406 10.55 -16.52 -9.63
CA ARG A 406 9.17 -16.95 -9.54
C ARG A 406 9.08 -18.44 -9.88
N THR A 407 8.91 -19.26 -8.86
CA THR A 407 8.48 -20.65 -9.05
C THR A 407 7.08 -20.66 -9.66
N LEU A 408 6.86 -21.55 -10.63
CA LEU A 408 5.56 -21.72 -11.27
C LEU A 408 4.57 -22.29 -10.23
N THR A 409 3.50 -21.55 -9.94
CA THR A 409 2.53 -21.92 -8.91
C THR A 409 1.43 -22.83 -9.46
N GLU A 410 0.69 -23.53 -8.60
CA GLU A 410 -0.50 -24.31 -9.02
C GLU A 410 -1.53 -23.44 -9.76
N ARG A 411 -1.72 -22.19 -9.31
CA ARG A 411 -2.54 -21.19 -10.00
C ARG A 411 -1.99 -20.89 -11.40
N ASP A 412 -0.69 -20.71 -11.55
CA ASP A 412 -0.07 -20.45 -12.85
C ASP A 412 -0.28 -21.65 -13.79
N ALA A 413 -0.12 -22.87 -13.30
CA ALA A 413 -0.38 -24.08 -14.06
C ALA A 413 -1.85 -24.17 -14.50
N ALA A 414 -2.80 -23.90 -13.59
CA ALA A 414 -4.23 -23.89 -13.88
C ALA A 414 -4.60 -22.82 -14.94
N LEU A 415 -4.08 -21.60 -14.81
CA LEU A 415 -4.35 -20.53 -15.78
C LEU A 415 -3.73 -20.85 -17.14
N LEU A 416 -2.50 -21.36 -17.19
CA LEU A 416 -1.85 -21.78 -18.43
C LEU A 416 -2.63 -22.90 -19.12
N ALA A 417 -3.16 -23.87 -18.35
CA ALA A 417 -4.00 -24.94 -18.91
C ALA A 417 -5.30 -24.40 -19.50
N LEU A 418 -5.96 -23.43 -18.84
CA LEU A 418 -7.16 -22.77 -19.39
C LEU A 418 -6.85 -22.03 -20.70
N ILE A 419 -5.74 -21.29 -20.75
CA ILE A 419 -5.30 -20.56 -21.95
C ILE A 419 -4.95 -21.54 -23.09
N GLN A 420 -4.23 -22.61 -22.78
CA GLN A 420 -3.86 -23.63 -23.77
C GLN A 420 -5.10 -24.32 -24.34
N ARG A 421 -6.06 -24.69 -23.48
CA ARG A 421 -7.34 -25.28 -23.90
C ARG A 421 -8.08 -24.35 -24.86
N ALA A 422 -8.24 -23.07 -24.47
CA ALA A 422 -8.92 -22.08 -25.30
C ALA A 422 -8.25 -21.91 -26.67
N ALA A 423 -6.90 -21.93 -26.72
CA ALA A 423 -6.15 -21.85 -27.96
C ALA A 423 -6.34 -23.09 -28.86
N LEU A 424 -6.31 -24.30 -28.29
CA LEU A 424 -6.51 -25.56 -29.02
C LEU A 424 -7.95 -25.70 -29.56
N ASP A 425 -8.93 -25.25 -28.78
CA ASP A 425 -10.34 -25.29 -29.16
C ASP A 425 -10.70 -24.14 -30.14
N GLY A 426 -9.75 -23.25 -30.45
CA GLY A 426 -9.97 -22.11 -31.33
C GLY A 426 -10.87 -21.02 -30.72
N THR A 427 -11.11 -21.03 -29.42
CA THR A 427 -11.97 -20.05 -28.73
C THR A 427 -11.19 -18.79 -28.32
N ASP A 428 -11.83 -17.63 -28.41
CA ASP A 428 -11.23 -16.33 -28.04
C ASP A 428 -11.61 -15.87 -26.62
N GLU A 429 -12.36 -16.70 -25.88
CA GLU A 429 -12.90 -16.36 -24.55
C GLU A 429 -12.87 -17.54 -23.58
N ILE A 430 -12.32 -17.31 -22.40
CA ILE A 430 -12.40 -18.18 -21.22
C ILE A 430 -13.51 -17.65 -20.32
N ARG A 431 -14.54 -18.47 -20.06
CA ARG A 431 -15.60 -18.18 -19.10
C ARG A 431 -15.31 -18.90 -17.80
N LEU A 432 -14.93 -18.15 -16.76
CA LEU A 432 -14.59 -18.71 -15.46
C LEU A 432 -15.84 -19.27 -14.77
N THR A 433 -15.78 -20.56 -14.46
CA THR A 433 -16.75 -21.26 -13.60
C THR A 433 -16.37 -21.11 -12.12
N GLY A 434 -17.25 -21.55 -11.22
CA GLY A 434 -16.94 -21.59 -9.80
C GLY A 434 -15.75 -22.51 -9.47
N ASP A 435 -15.49 -23.51 -10.30
CA ASP A 435 -14.40 -24.48 -10.13
C ASP A 435 -13.09 -23.89 -10.61
N ASP A 436 -13.10 -23.17 -11.74
CA ASP A 436 -11.96 -22.40 -12.22
C ASP A 436 -11.54 -21.34 -11.21
N VAL A 437 -12.51 -20.62 -10.61
CA VAL A 437 -12.20 -19.63 -9.57
C VAL A 437 -11.53 -20.31 -8.36
N ARG A 438 -11.99 -21.50 -7.95
CA ARG A 438 -11.35 -22.26 -6.85
C ARG A 438 -9.93 -22.69 -7.23
N ALA A 439 -9.73 -23.22 -8.44
CA ALA A 439 -8.42 -23.64 -8.94
C ALA A 439 -7.43 -22.46 -9.09
N LEU A 440 -7.93 -21.26 -9.35
CA LEU A 440 -7.14 -20.04 -9.47
C LEU A 440 -6.96 -19.28 -8.14
N THR A 441 -7.61 -19.70 -7.06
CA THR A 441 -7.49 -19.06 -5.74
C THR A 441 -6.18 -19.45 -5.08
N VAL A 442 -5.45 -18.48 -4.52
CA VAL A 442 -4.18 -18.72 -3.80
C VAL A 442 -4.43 -18.76 -2.30
N GLY A 443 -3.93 -19.81 -1.64
CA GLY A 443 -4.01 -19.97 -0.19
C GLY A 443 -5.43 -20.30 0.31
N ASP A 444 -5.59 -20.26 1.63
CA ASP A 444 -6.88 -20.52 2.29
C ASP A 444 -7.79 -19.27 2.21
N PRO A 445 -8.94 -19.33 1.51
CA PRO A 445 -9.85 -18.20 1.38
C PRO A 445 -10.42 -17.70 2.71
N ASP A 446 -10.49 -18.57 3.73
CA ASP A 446 -11.09 -18.24 5.03
C ASP A 446 -10.10 -17.48 5.93
N ALA A 447 -8.79 -17.57 5.64
CA ALA A 447 -7.75 -16.82 6.34
C ALA A 447 -7.55 -15.40 5.77
N VAL A 448 -8.12 -15.10 4.61
CA VAL A 448 -7.94 -13.82 3.90
C VAL A 448 -8.75 -12.71 4.56
N VAL A 449 -8.11 -11.58 4.82
CA VAL A 449 -8.76 -10.35 5.28
C VAL A 449 -8.96 -9.41 4.08
N PRO A 450 -10.21 -9.16 3.65
CA PRO A 450 -10.50 -8.18 2.60
C PRO A 450 -10.23 -6.73 3.06
N PRO A 451 -9.85 -5.82 2.14
CA PRO A 451 -9.76 -4.41 2.46
C PRO A 451 -11.18 -3.84 2.72
N PRO A 452 -11.34 -2.95 3.73
CA PRO A 452 -12.65 -2.45 4.16
C PRO A 452 -13.35 -1.60 3.09
N ARG A 453 -12.57 -0.91 2.25
CA ARG A 453 -13.01 -0.13 1.09
C ARG A 453 -12.21 -0.54 -0.14
N GLY A 454 -12.87 -0.63 -1.28
CA GLY A 454 -12.27 -0.79 -2.60
C GLY A 454 -12.94 0.14 -3.60
N GLU A 455 -12.34 0.33 -4.77
CA GLU A 455 -12.93 1.12 -5.84
C GLU A 455 -12.56 0.51 -7.20
N ILE A 456 -13.57 0.25 -8.03
CA ILE A 456 -13.41 -0.36 -9.35
C ILE A 456 -13.87 0.61 -10.44
N ALA A 457 -13.12 0.66 -11.53
CA ALA A 457 -13.51 1.34 -12.76
C ALA A 457 -13.96 0.31 -13.79
N VAL A 458 -15.15 0.52 -14.35
CA VAL A 458 -15.74 -0.37 -15.36
C VAL A 458 -16.28 0.42 -16.55
N ALA A 459 -16.01 -0.05 -17.76
CA ALA A 459 -16.74 0.40 -18.94
C ALA A 459 -18.06 -0.38 -19.06
N LEU A 460 -19.18 0.34 -19.14
CA LEU A 460 -20.51 -0.25 -19.36
C LEU A 460 -20.78 -0.34 -20.86
N GLN A 461 -21.00 -1.55 -21.35
CA GLN A 461 -21.25 -1.85 -22.76
C GLN A 461 -22.70 -2.29 -22.98
N ALA A 462 -23.45 -1.54 -23.79
CA ALA A 462 -24.83 -1.84 -24.18
C ALA A 462 -25.25 -1.07 -25.45
N ARG A 463 -26.21 -1.63 -26.19
CA ARG A 463 -26.79 -1.01 -27.40
C ARG A 463 -27.74 0.15 -27.12
N SER A 464 -28.35 0.18 -25.94
CA SER A 464 -29.30 1.20 -25.53
C SER A 464 -29.53 1.15 -24.02
N THR A 465 -30.13 2.20 -23.46
CA THR A 465 -30.61 2.20 -22.07
C THR A 465 -31.70 1.15 -21.84
N ALA A 466 -32.57 0.90 -22.83
CA ALA A 466 -33.56 -0.18 -22.77
C ALA A 466 -32.89 -1.57 -22.65
N ALA A 467 -31.78 -1.81 -23.35
CA ALA A 467 -31.01 -3.05 -23.22
C ALA A 467 -30.40 -3.20 -21.82
N ILE A 468 -29.90 -2.11 -21.23
CA ILE A 468 -29.41 -2.11 -19.83
C ILE A 468 -30.54 -2.51 -18.88
N ASN A 469 -31.73 -1.91 -19.03
CA ASN A 469 -32.91 -2.23 -18.22
C ASN A 469 -33.37 -3.68 -18.37
N ALA A 470 -33.19 -4.28 -19.56
CA ALA A 470 -33.46 -5.69 -19.82
C ALA A 470 -32.35 -6.64 -19.31
N GLY A 471 -31.30 -6.12 -18.66
CA GLY A 471 -30.16 -6.91 -18.19
C GLY A 471 -29.20 -7.37 -19.31
N GLN A 472 -29.31 -6.78 -20.50
CA GLN A 472 -28.49 -7.06 -21.67
C GLN A 472 -27.33 -6.06 -21.76
N PHE A 473 -26.39 -6.18 -20.82
CA PHE A 473 -25.18 -5.37 -20.78
C PHE A 473 -23.95 -6.24 -20.47
N THR A 474 -22.77 -5.70 -20.78
CA THR A 474 -21.47 -6.26 -20.39
C THR A 474 -20.69 -5.20 -19.62
N LEU A 475 -19.99 -5.61 -18.57
CA LEU A 475 -19.00 -4.77 -17.91
C LEU A 475 -17.61 -5.17 -18.38
N ARG A 476 -16.71 -4.20 -18.52
CA ARG A 476 -15.28 -4.45 -18.72
C ARG A 476 -14.51 -3.72 -17.64
N VAL A 477 -13.71 -4.44 -16.87
CA VAL A 477 -12.84 -3.83 -15.87
C VAL A 477 -11.75 -3.03 -16.57
N THR A 478 -11.71 -1.71 -16.32
CA THR A 478 -10.73 -0.80 -16.90
C THR A 478 -9.66 -0.38 -15.90
N GLY A 479 -9.97 -0.45 -14.60
CA GLY A 479 -9.04 -0.14 -13.53
C GLY A 479 -9.56 -0.54 -12.16
N VAL A 480 -8.64 -0.59 -11.19
CA VAL A 480 -8.94 -0.81 -9.77
C VAL A 480 -8.04 0.13 -8.99
N ALA A 481 -8.61 0.94 -8.09
CA ALA A 481 -7.80 1.83 -7.27
C ALA A 481 -6.94 1.02 -6.31
N ARG A 482 -5.65 1.36 -6.21
CA ARG A 482 -4.78 0.79 -5.18
C ARG A 482 -5.26 1.28 -3.82
N VAL A 483 -5.72 0.37 -2.95
CA VAL A 483 -6.12 0.69 -1.57
C VAL A 483 -4.91 1.22 -0.78
N PRO A 484 -5.06 2.29 0.02
CA PRO A 484 -6.30 2.99 0.39
C PRO A 484 -6.62 4.23 -0.47
N GLY A 485 -6.11 4.30 -1.71
CA GLY A 485 -6.35 5.39 -2.66
C GLY A 485 -7.76 5.41 -3.26
N SER A 486 -8.11 6.53 -3.92
CA SER A 486 -9.39 6.70 -4.62
C SER A 486 -9.21 7.42 -5.96
N MET A 487 -9.91 6.95 -7.01
CA MET A 487 -9.95 7.60 -8.31
C MET A 487 -11.07 8.66 -8.41
N ALA A 488 -12.06 8.59 -7.51
CA ALA A 488 -13.19 9.50 -7.42
C ALA A 488 -12.89 10.76 -6.58
N GLY A 489 -12.16 10.63 -5.48
CA GLY A 489 -12.03 11.68 -4.47
C GLY A 489 -11.49 13.03 -4.98
N ARG A 490 -10.56 13.04 -5.97
CA ARG A 490 -10.01 14.29 -6.53
C ARG A 490 -11.06 15.21 -7.16
N PHE A 491 -12.19 14.64 -7.58
CA PHE A 491 -13.28 15.37 -8.23
C PHE A 491 -14.35 15.85 -7.25
N SER A 492 -14.16 15.71 -5.94
CA SER A 492 -15.14 16.11 -4.93
C SER A 492 -15.55 17.59 -5.01
N HIS A 493 -14.66 18.45 -5.52
CA HIS A 493 -14.90 19.87 -5.76
C HIS A 493 -15.88 20.13 -6.93
N LEU A 494 -16.04 19.18 -7.85
CA LEU A 494 -17.04 19.25 -8.93
C LEU A 494 -18.44 18.84 -8.45
N LEU A 495 -18.55 18.33 -7.21
CA LEU A 495 -19.78 17.75 -6.67
C LEU A 495 -20.59 18.78 -5.87
N THR A 496 -21.91 18.65 -5.93
CA THR A 496 -22.81 19.34 -5.00
C THR A 496 -22.55 18.86 -3.57
N ALA A 497 -23.04 19.60 -2.57
CA ALA A 497 -22.87 19.23 -1.16
C ALA A 497 -23.41 17.83 -0.84
N ALA A 498 -24.58 17.46 -1.39
CA ALA A 498 -25.18 16.14 -1.20
C ALA A 498 -24.35 15.02 -1.85
N GLU A 499 -23.90 15.22 -3.09
CA GLU A 499 -23.06 14.27 -3.81
C GLU A 499 -21.71 14.05 -3.11
N ARG A 500 -21.09 15.14 -2.60
CA ARG A 500 -19.86 15.08 -1.81
C ARG A 500 -20.05 14.36 -0.48
N ALA A 501 -21.16 14.61 0.22
CA ALA A 501 -21.49 13.90 1.46
C ALA A 501 -21.67 12.40 1.23
N ALA A 502 -22.32 12.01 0.12
CA ALA A 502 -22.46 10.62 -0.25
C ALA A 502 -21.09 9.97 -0.55
N LEU A 503 -20.20 10.66 -1.28
CA LEU A 503 -18.83 10.19 -1.52
C LEU A 503 -18.04 10.04 -0.21
N ALA A 504 -18.11 11.04 0.68
CA ALA A 504 -17.48 11.04 2.00
C ALA A 504 -17.93 9.85 2.85
N ALA A 505 -19.21 9.48 2.81
CA ALA A 505 -19.74 8.32 3.53
C ALA A 505 -19.04 7.01 3.12
N THR A 506 -18.53 6.89 1.88
CA THR A 506 -17.81 5.69 1.44
C THR A 506 -16.45 5.49 2.11
N PHE A 507 -15.87 6.55 2.71
CA PHE A 507 -14.62 6.49 3.47
C PHE A 507 -14.83 6.17 4.95
N ARG A 508 -16.07 6.28 5.45
CA ARG A 508 -16.45 5.92 6.83
C ARG A 508 -16.69 4.41 6.88
N THR A 509 -15.62 3.64 6.95
CA THR A 509 -15.67 2.17 6.95
C THR A 509 -15.95 1.57 8.32
N THR A 510 -15.91 2.41 9.34
CA THR A 510 -16.14 2.06 10.74
C THR A 510 -17.60 2.27 11.15
N ARG A 511 -18.09 1.41 12.06
CA ARG A 511 -19.41 1.62 12.68
C ARG A 511 -19.29 2.69 13.77
N PRO A 512 -20.29 3.57 13.96
CA PRO A 512 -20.34 4.49 15.09
C PRO A 512 -20.17 3.74 16.43
N GLY A 513 -19.29 4.24 17.31
CA GLY A 513 -18.97 3.61 18.60
C GLY A 513 -17.90 2.50 18.56
N ALA A 514 -17.33 2.20 17.39
CA ALA A 514 -16.19 1.28 17.29
C ALA A 514 -14.90 1.92 17.83
N GLU A 515 -13.98 1.09 18.34
CA GLU A 515 -12.60 1.48 18.71
C GLU A 515 -11.73 1.71 17.46
N THR A 516 -12.23 2.43 16.46
CA THR A 516 -11.52 2.69 15.20
C THR A 516 -11.83 4.08 14.68
N LEU A 517 -10.82 4.72 14.10
CA LEU A 517 -10.85 6.08 13.58
C LEU A 517 -10.47 6.07 12.09
N ASP A 518 -11.41 6.40 11.21
CA ASP A 518 -11.13 6.65 9.79
C ASP A 518 -10.47 8.04 9.65
N VAL A 519 -9.28 8.10 9.05
CA VAL A 519 -8.52 9.35 8.89
C VAL A 519 -8.16 9.61 7.43
N GLN A 520 -8.13 10.88 7.04
CA GLN A 520 -7.61 11.30 5.74
C GLN A 520 -6.12 11.64 5.87
N VAL A 521 -5.26 10.96 5.10
CA VAL A 521 -3.83 11.30 5.04
C VAL A 521 -3.63 12.39 3.99
N SER A 522 -3.05 13.52 4.37
CA SER A 522 -2.84 14.68 3.51
C SER A 522 -1.35 15.01 3.41
N PHE A 523 -0.86 15.19 2.17
CA PHE A 523 0.57 15.41 1.91
C PHE A 523 0.79 15.99 0.51
N PRO A 524 1.79 16.87 0.32
CA PRO A 524 2.22 17.28 -1.00
C PRO A 524 2.93 16.13 -1.73
N PRO A 525 2.78 16.01 -3.06
CA PRO A 525 3.52 15.02 -3.84
C PRO A 525 4.99 15.40 -3.93
N ARG A 526 5.84 14.41 -4.24
CA ARG A 526 7.27 14.66 -4.49
C ARG A 526 7.53 15.57 -5.69
N VAL A 527 6.60 15.62 -6.65
CA VAL A 527 6.69 16.46 -7.85
C VAL A 527 5.67 17.60 -7.72
N PRO A 528 6.09 18.87 -7.52
CA PRO A 528 5.17 19.96 -7.22
C PRO A 528 4.01 20.13 -8.22
N ARG A 529 4.29 20.01 -9.53
CA ARG A 529 3.26 20.14 -10.58
C ARG A 529 2.15 19.07 -10.53
N THR A 530 2.35 17.95 -9.82
CA THR A 530 1.30 16.93 -9.66
C THR A 530 0.38 17.21 -8.46
N ALA A 531 0.57 18.31 -7.72
CA ALA A 531 -0.23 18.58 -6.52
C ALA A 531 -1.69 18.93 -6.82
N HIS A 532 -2.02 19.27 -8.07
CA HIS A 532 -3.41 19.35 -8.52
C HIS A 532 -4.16 18.00 -8.37
N MET A 533 -3.45 16.87 -8.40
CA MET A 533 -4.04 15.54 -8.19
C MET A 533 -4.28 15.22 -6.71
N THR A 534 -3.48 15.79 -5.80
CA THR A 534 -3.51 15.50 -4.37
C THR A 534 -4.37 16.48 -3.58
N ARG A 535 -4.71 17.63 -4.17
CA ARG A 535 -5.49 18.68 -3.55
C ARG A 535 -6.96 18.31 -3.44
N VAL A 536 -7.35 17.80 -2.28
CA VAL A 536 -8.71 17.32 -1.99
C VAL A 536 -9.13 17.80 -0.61
N ALA A 537 -10.22 18.58 -0.57
CA ALA A 537 -10.86 19.00 0.68
C ALA A 537 -11.13 17.81 1.62
N PRO A 538 -11.13 18.00 2.95
CA PRO A 538 -11.42 16.93 3.90
C PRO A 538 -12.76 16.24 3.61
N LEU A 539 -12.71 14.94 3.32
CA LEU A 539 -13.88 14.06 3.20
C LEU A 539 -14.16 13.30 4.51
N LEU A 540 -13.23 13.37 5.46
CA LEU A 540 -13.31 12.81 6.79
C LEU A 540 -13.06 13.91 7.82
N ASP A 541 -13.57 13.67 9.03
CA ASP A 541 -13.53 14.67 10.10
C ASP A 541 -12.11 14.85 10.66
N THR A 542 -11.26 13.82 10.53
CA THR A 542 -9.89 13.78 11.05
C THR A 542 -8.86 13.68 9.92
N VAL A 543 -7.79 14.49 10.02
CA VAL A 543 -6.71 14.55 9.02
C VAL A 543 -5.35 14.25 9.66
N VAL A 544 -4.48 13.52 8.95
CA VAL A 544 -3.06 13.35 9.30
C VAL A 544 -2.23 14.17 8.29
N PRO A 545 -1.82 15.40 8.62
CA PRO A 545 -0.99 16.23 7.74
C PRO A 545 0.48 15.79 7.79
N ILE A 546 1.10 15.65 6.62
CA ILE A 546 2.49 15.19 6.48
C ILE A 546 3.25 16.14 5.56
N GLY A 547 4.28 16.80 6.09
CA GLY A 547 5.12 17.73 5.31
C GLY A 547 4.35 18.92 4.74
N GLU A 548 3.36 19.43 5.48
CA GLU A 548 2.57 20.60 5.11
C GLU A 548 2.10 21.39 6.34
N HIS A 549 1.73 22.65 6.14
CA HIS A 549 1.16 23.50 7.18
C HIS A 549 -0.32 23.15 7.39
N PRO A 550 -0.77 22.77 8.59
CA PRO A 550 -2.17 22.41 8.83
C PRO A 550 -3.10 23.63 8.69
N ALA A 551 -4.28 23.44 8.10
CA ALA A 551 -5.29 24.50 7.95
C ALA A 551 -6.11 24.74 9.24
N ASP A 552 -6.41 23.68 10.01
CA ASP A 552 -7.08 23.72 11.31
C ASP A 552 -6.45 22.63 12.21
N THR A 553 -6.06 22.97 13.43
CA THR A 553 -5.39 22.06 14.36
C THR A 553 -6.36 21.23 15.18
N LYS A 554 -7.66 21.58 15.26
CA LYS A 554 -8.62 20.90 16.16
C LYS A 554 -8.94 19.47 15.78
N THR A 555 -8.72 19.08 14.53
CA THR A 555 -9.03 17.73 14.02
C THR A 555 -7.83 17.06 13.34
N ALA A 556 -6.63 17.62 13.51
CA ALA A 556 -5.40 17.05 13.00
C ALA A 556 -4.77 16.06 13.99
N ILE A 557 -4.29 14.92 13.50
CA ILE A 557 -3.48 13.98 14.28
C ILE A 557 -2.03 14.11 13.85
N ALA A 558 -1.13 14.35 14.82
CA ALA A 558 0.29 14.40 14.56
C ALA A 558 0.85 13.00 14.29
N VAL A 559 1.90 12.90 13.47
CA VAL A 559 2.61 11.64 13.25
C VAL A 559 3.17 11.06 14.55
N ASP A 560 3.54 11.94 15.48
CA ASP A 560 4.09 11.57 16.79
C ASP A 560 3.08 10.93 17.74
N ASP A 561 1.78 11.11 17.48
CA ASP A 561 0.70 10.44 18.22
C ASP A 561 0.37 9.05 17.67
N LEU A 562 1.07 8.61 16.62
CA LEU A 562 0.83 7.34 15.95
C LEU A 562 1.89 6.29 16.31
N ALA A 563 1.41 5.08 16.63
CA ALA A 563 2.24 3.90 16.82
C ALA A 563 1.75 2.74 15.97
N VAL A 564 2.66 1.81 15.67
CA VAL A 564 2.35 0.55 15.01
C VAL A 564 2.39 -0.58 16.02
N THR A 565 1.42 -1.48 15.93
CA THR A 565 1.43 -2.77 16.63
C THR A 565 1.15 -3.92 15.68
N ALA A 566 1.35 -5.15 16.15
CA ALA A 566 1.13 -6.36 15.37
C ALA A 566 0.47 -7.44 16.23
N ASP A 567 -0.29 -8.32 15.59
CA ASP A 567 -0.71 -9.59 16.18
C ASP A 567 -0.10 -10.78 15.41
N GLY A 568 -0.72 -11.96 15.51
CA GLY A 568 -0.30 -13.15 14.77
C GLY A 568 -0.32 -12.96 13.25
N ALA A 569 -1.27 -12.19 12.72
CA ALA A 569 -1.67 -12.12 11.31
C ALA A 569 -1.57 -10.72 10.68
N GLN A 570 -1.80 -9.64 11.44
CA GLN A 570 -1.94 -8.28 10.92
C GLN A 570 -0.96 -7.27 11.57
N LEU A 571 -0.83 -6.11 10.92
CA LEU A 571 -0.25 -4.88 11.46
C LEU A 571 -1.37 -3.86 11.65
N TYR A 572 -1.26 -3.03 12.67
CA TYR A 572 -2.25 -2.01 13.01
C TYR A 572 -1.56 -0.68 13.26
N LEU A 573 -2.20 0.40 12.80
CA LEU A 573 -1.86 1.77 13.19
C LEU A 573 -2.78 2.16 14.36
N VAL A 574 -2.22 2.80 15.39
CA VAL A 574 -2.91 3.14 16.64
C VAL A 574 -2.66 4.60 16.97
N HIS A 575 -3.72 5.33 17.31
CA HIS A 575 -3.62 6.68 17.86
C HIS A 575 -3.42 6.56 19.37
N VAL A 576 -2.17 6.70 19.80
CA VAL A 576 -1.70 6.38 21.16
C VAL A 576 -2.51 7.12 22.24
N PRO A 577 -2.82 8.43 22.13
CA PRO A 577 -3.58 9.14 23.16
C PRO A 577 -4.97 8.55 23.44
N THR A 578 -5.60 7.96 22.43
CA THR A 578 -6.97 7.40 22.54
C THR A 578 -7.02 5.88 22.61
N GLY A 579 -5.92 5.19 22.30
CA GLY A 579 -5.90 3.74 22.11
C GLY A 579 -6.71 3.23 20.92
N GLN A 580 -7.28 4.10 20.09
CA GLN A 580 -8.10 3.71 18.95
C GLN A 580 -7.24 3.26 17.77
N ARG A 581 -7.71 2.24 17.05
CA ARG A 581 -7.09 1.84 15.79
C ARG A 581 -7.36 2.89 14.70
N VAL A 582 -6.35 3.22 13.91
CA VAL A 582 -6.45 4.16 12.79
C VAL A 582 -6.61 3.41 11.46
N VAL A 583 -7.58 3.84 10.64
CA VAL A 583 -7.77 3.37 9.26
C VAL A 583 -7.50 4.55 8.32
N PRO A 584 -6.34 4.56 7.65
CA PRO A 584 -5.93 5.66 6.79
C PRO A 584 -6.56 5.57 5.40
N HIS A 585 -6.97 6.70 4.84
CA HIS A 585 -7.50 6.86 3.49
C HIS A 585 -6.76 7.94 2.72
N ILE A 586 -6.55 7.72 1.43
CA ILE A 586 -6.01 8.72 0.50
C ILE A 586 -7.10 9.04 -0.54
N PRO A 587 -7.68 10.25 -0.55
CA PRO A 587 -8.83 10.58 -1.41
C PRO A 587 -8.42 10.90 -2.86
N HIS A 588 -7.29 10.36 -3.33
CA HIS A 588 -6.79 10.56 -4.69
C HIS A 588 -5.97 9.35 -5.16
N ALA A 589 -5.67 9.32 -6.47
CA ALA A 589 -4.96 8.24 -7.14
C ALA A 589 -3.55 8.67 -7.56
N LEU A 590 -2.79 9.23 -6.61
CA LEU A 590 -1.37 9.51 -6.85
C LEU A 590 -0.60 8.19 -6.88
N GLU A 591 0.41 8.09 -7.75
CA GLU A 591 1.26 6.91 -7.80
C GLU A 591 2.07 6.79 -6.49
N MET A 592 1.92 5.64 -5.82
CA MET A 592 2.38 5.44 -4.44
C MET A 592 3.89 5.20 -4.33
N THR A 593 4.56 4.72 -5.37
CA THR A 593 5.95 4.24 -5.29
C THR A 593 6.96 5.36 -5.47
N ALA A 594 6.78 6.19 -6.49
CA ALA A 594 7.75 7.19 -6.94
C ALA A 594 7.29 8.63 -6.63
N TYR A 595 5.99 8.90 -6.68
CA TYR A 595 5.44 10.26 -6.51
C TYR A 595 5.01 10.58 -5.06
N THR A 596 4.82 9.57 -4.22
CA THR A 596 4.36 9.73 -2.84
C THR A 596 5.55 9.76 -1.87
N PRO A 597 5.57 10.66 -0.86
CA PRO A 597 6.58 10.66 0.19
C PRO A 597 6.61 9.32 0.97
N PRO A 598 7.78 8.79 1.37
CA PRO A 598 7.89 7.49 2.03
C PRO A 598 7.03 7.35 3.28
N LEU A 599 7.00 8.37 4.13
CA LEU A 599 6.21 8.38 5.37
C LEU A 599 4.70 8.35 5.09
N ALA A 600 4.23 9.13 4.11
CA ALA A 600 2.83 9.14 3.70
C ALA A 600 2.42 7.77 3.13
N ARG A 601 3.26 7.16 2.29
CA ARG A 601 3.04 5.80 1.79
C ARG A 601 3.00 4.77 2.92
N PHE A 602 3.91 4.88 3.90
CA PHE A 602 3.97 3.98 5.04
C PHE A 602 2.69 4.04 5.86
N LEU A 603 2.29 5.25 6.26
CA LEU A 603 1.07 5.47 7.05
C LEU A 603 -0.17 4.98 6.30
N ALA A 604 -0.25 5.19 4.99
CA ALA A 604 -1.37 4.71 4.17
C ALA A 604 -1.43 3.18 4.06
N GLU A 605 -0.29 2.50 3.93
CA GLU A 605 -0.26 1.06 3.68
C GLU A 605 -0.29 0.22 4.97
N VAL A 606 0.35 0.66 6.07
CA VAL A 606 0.66 -0.20 7.23
C VAL A 606 -0.56 -0.85 7.88
N ALA A 607 -1.68 -0.13 8.01
CA ALA A 607 -2.89 -0.63 8.68
C ALA A 607 -3.63 -1.73 7.89
N ASN A 608 -3.38 -1.81 6.58
CA ASN A 608 -3.98 -2.80 5.68
C ASN A 608 -2.92 -3.63 4.93
N ALA A 609 -1.65 -3.55 5.35
CA ALA A 609 -0.50 -4.17 4.69
C ALA A 609 -0.61 -5.68 4.53
N ARG A 610 -1.38 -6.32 5.42
CA ARG A 610 -1.63 -7.77 5.47
C ARG A 610 -3.04 -8.16 5.02
N CYS A 611 -3.80 -7.23 4.44
CA CYS A 611 -5.07 -7.50 3.76
C CYS A 611 -4.81 -7.98 2.33
N ALA A 612 -5.80 -8.65 1.71
CA ALA A 612 -5.74 -9.00 0.30
C ALA A 612 -5.72 -7.74 -0.58
N GLU A 613 -4.85 -7.71 -1.61
CA GLU A 613 -4.88 -6.61 -2.57
C GLU A 613 -5.99 -6.82 -3.60
N LEU A 614 -7.01 -5.96 -3.59
CA LEU A 614 -7.96 -5.82 -4.70
C LEU A 614 -7.23 -5.18 -5.88
N ARG A 615 -7.12 -5.91 -7.00
CA ARG A 615 -6.32 -5.52 -8.18
C ARG A 615 -6.98 -5.96 -9.48
N PRO A 616 -6.56 -5.40 -10.64
CA PRO A 616 -6.88 -5.98 -11.93
C PRO A 616 -6.39 -7.44 -12.01
N PHE A 617 -7.00 -8.24 -12.90
CA PHE A 617 -6.67 -9.65 -13.06
C PHE A 617 -5.19 -9.85 -13.40
N ASP A 618 -4.49 -10.66 -12.60
CA ASP A 618 -3.06 -10.96 -12.77
C ASP A 618 -2.86 -12.21 -13.62
N LEU A 619 -2.25 -12.03 -14.81
CA LEU A 619 -1.90 -13.13 -15.72
C LEU A 619 -0.82 -14.06 -15.18
N GLY A 620 -0.10 -13.67 -14.13
CA GLY A 620 0.90 -14.51 -13.54
C GLY A 620 2.04 -14.85 -14.52
N ALA A 621 2.40 -16.13 -14.60
CA ALA A 621 3.39 -16.61 -15.56
C ALA A 621 2.93 -16.41 -17.02
N ALA A 622 1.61 -16.40 -17.29
CA ALA A 622 1.06 -16.23 -18.63
C ALA A 622 1.29 -14.83 -19.24
N ARG A 623 1.84 -13.87 -18.48
CA ARG A 623 2.20 -12.54 -19.00
C ARG A 623 3.18 -12.59 -20.17
N VAL A 624 4.01 -13.63 -20.26
CA VAL A 624 5.02 -13.79 -21.32
C VAL A 624 4.44 -14.36 -22.62
N LEU A 625 3.22 -14.90 -22.59
CA LEU A 625 2.59 -15.45 -23.79
C LEU A 625 2.33 -14.35 -24.83
N PRO A 626 2.48 -14.65 -26.14
CA PRO A 626 2.21 -13.69 -27.21
C PRO A 626 0.72 -13.37 -27.34
N TYR A 627 -0.16 -14.31 -26.98
CA TYR A 627 -1.61 -14.14 -26.98
C TYR A 627 -2.22 -14.67 -25.69
N VAL A 628 -3.20 -13.95 -25.16
CA VAL A 628 -4.08 -14.42 -24.08
C VAL A 628 -5.52 -14.12 -24.48
N PRO A 629 -6.43 -15.12 -24.47
CA PRO A 629 -7.84 -14.92 -24.78
C PRO A 629 -8.53 -14.04 -23.72
N ARG A 630 -9.71 -13.51 -24.05
CA ARG A 630 -10.53 -12.76 -23.11
C ARG A 630 -10.89 -13.62 -21.92
N ILE A 631 -10.83 -13.06 -20.71
CA ILE A 631 -11.25 -13.75 -19.47
C ILE A 631 -12.50 -13.07 -18.93
N ARG A 632 -13.60 -13.82 -18.87
CA ARG A 632 -14.92 -13.35 -18.44
C ARG A 632 -15.41 -14.13 -17.22
N TYR A 633 -16.03 -13.43 -16.28
CA TYR A 633 -16.81 -14.00 -15.19
C TYR A 633 -18.19 -13.36 -15.20
N ARG A 634 -19.24 -14.18 -15.29
CA ARG A 634 -20.63 -13.72 -15.49
C ARG A 634 -20.73 -12.76 -16.69
N ARG A 635 -21.22 -11.53 -16.50
CA ARG A 635 -21.33 -10.50 -17.56
C ARG A 635 -20.12 -9.56 -17.58
N THR A 636 -19.08 -9.85 -16.79
CA THR A 636 -17.92 -8.98 -16.65
C THR A 636 -16.67 -9.55 -17.30
N ILE A 637 -16.09 -8.79 -18.23
CA ILE A 637 -14.76 -9.02 -18.77
C ILE A 637 -13.75 -8.55 -17.72
N LEU A 638 -13.09 -9.50 -17.06
CA LEU A 638 -12.05 -9.23 -16.07
C LEU A 638 -10.72 -8.87 -16.73
N PHE A 639 -10.43 -9.49 -17.87
CA PHE A 639 -9.24 -9.24 -18.66
C PHE A 639 -9.59 -9.31 -20.16
N PRO A 640 -9.44 -8.21 -20.92
CA PRO A 640 -9.66 -8.23 -22.36
C PRO A 640 -8.59 -9.10 -23.06
N ALA A 641 -8.93 -9.72 -24.19
CA ALA A 641 -7.96 -10.41 -25.05
C ALA A 641 -6.73 -9.53 -25.30
N ARG A 642 -5.52 -10.12 -25.24
CA ARG A 642 -4.24 -9.40 -25.27
C ARG A 642 -3.28 -10.04 -26.25
N TRP A 643 -2.58 -9.22 -27.03
CA TRP A 643 -1.51 -9.59 -27.95
C TRP A 643 -0.24 -8.81 -27.62
N ASN A 644 0.92 -9.48 -27.62
CA ASN A 644 2.22 -8.81 -27.68
C ASN A 644 2.69 -8.80 -29.14
N LEU A 645 2.72 -7.61 -29.73
CA LEU A 645 3.21 -7.41 -31.08
C LEU A 645 4.67 -6.96 -31.04
N GLU A 646 5.57 -7.76 -31.61
CA GLU A 646 6.95 -7.38 -31.87
C GLU A 646 7.09 -6.88 -33.31
N GLU A 647 7.96 -5.88 -33.53
CA GLU A 647 8.21 -5.36 -34.87
C GLU A 647 8.71 -6.45 -35.84
N THR A 648 9.53 -7.38 -35.34
CA THR A 648 10.05 -8.54 -36.07
C THR A 648 8.95 -9.49 -36.55
N ALA A 649 7.83 -9.59 -35.83
CA ALA A 649 6.68 -10.40 -36.23
C ALA A 649 5.99 -9.87 -37.50
N LEU A 650 6.23 -8.60 -37.86
CA LEU A 650 5.76 -7.97 -39.08
C LEU A 650 6.82 -8.01 -40.21
N ALA A 651 8.02 -8.55 -40.00
CA ALA A 651 9.17 -8.34 -40.89
C ALA A 651 9.31 -9.34 -42.06
N ALA A 652 8.32 -10.17 -42.36
CA ALA A 652 8.53 -11.37 -43.19
C ALA A 652 8.64 -11.17 -44.73
N CYS A 653 8.53 -9.95 -45.29
CA CYS A 653 8.66 -9.74 -46.75
C CYS A 653 9.29 -8.38 -47.11
N PRO A 654 10.56 -8.32 -47.55
CA PRO A 654 11.14 -7.11 -48.15
C PRO A 654 10.31 -6.69 -49.38
N GLY A 655 9.76 -5.47 -49.38
CA GLY A 655 8.97 -4.91 -50.49
C GLY A 655 7.46 -4.79 -50.26
N VAL A 656 6.91 -5.31 -49.16
CA VAL A 656 5.47 -5.20 -48.83
C VAL A 656 5.23 -4.04 -47.84
N ASN A 657 4.29 -3.13 -48.16
CA ASN A 657 3.91 -2.00 -47.31
C ASN A 657 3.44 -2.50 -45.91
N PHE A 658 3.73 -1.74 -44.86
CA PHE A 658 3.33 -1.99 -43.47
C PHE A 658 1.87 -2.43 -43.31
N ASP A 659 0.94 -1.76 -43.99
CA ASP A 659 -0.50 -2.05 -43.88
C ASP A 659 -0.85 -3.49 -44.29
N ALA A 660 -0.25 -4.01 -45.36
CA ALA A 660 -0.47 -5.39 -45.79
C ALA A 660 0.13 -6.40 -44.81
N ARG A 661 1.30 -6.09 -44.23
CA ARG A 661 1.95 -6.94 -43.20
C ARG A 661 1.13 -6.96 -41.91
N LEU A 662 0.59 -5.81 -41.51
CA LEU A 662 -0.32 -5.68 -40.38
C LEU A 662 -1.63 -6.43 -40.61
N ALA A 663 -2.22 -6.34 -41.80
CA ALA A 663 -3.44 -7.05 -42.16
C ALA A 663 -3.26 -8.58 -42.11
N ALA A 664 -2.15 -9.09 -42.67
CA ALA A 664 -1.81 -10.51 -42.60
C ALA A 664 -1.61 -10.99 -41.15
N TRP A 665 -0.89 -10.20 -40.33
CA TRP A 665 -0.71 -10.49 -38.91
C TRP A 665 -2.04 -10.49 -38.15
N ARG A 666 -2.91 -9.49 -38.36
CA ARG A 666 -4.24 -9.43 -37.74
C ARG A 666 -5.09 -10.64 -38.08
N HIS A 667 -5.06 -11.09 -39.34
CA HIS A 667 -5.77 -12.27 -39.78
C HIS A 667 -5.23 -13.54 -39.09
N GLN A 668 -3.90 -13.72 -39.06
CA GLN A 668 -3.26 -14.86 -38.41
C GLN A 668 -3.56 -14.93 -36.90
N TRP A 669 -3.50 -13.79 -36.21
CA TRP A 669 -3.67 -13.70 -34.76
C TRP A 669 -5.10 -13.37 -34.30
N ARG A 670 -6.05 -13.29 -35.24
CA ARG A 670 -7.47 -12.98 -35.02
C ARG A 670 -7.69 -11.70 -34.23
N VAL A 671 -6.92 -10.66 -34.56
CA VAL A 671 -6.93 -9.38 -33.85
C VAL A 671 -8.08 -8.52 -34.38
N PRO A 672 -8.99 -8.02 -33.51
CA PRO A 672 -10.09 -7.16 -33.94
C PRO A 672 -9.59 -5.84 -34.54
N ALA A 673 -10.47 -5.14 -35.27
CA ALA A 673 -10.15 -3.80 -35.78
C ALA A 673 -9.87 -2.79 -34.66
N ARG A 674 -10.67 -2.86 -33.59
CA ARG A 674 -10.61 -1.94 -32.47
C ARG A 674 -9.72 -2.51 -31.36
N ILE A 675 -8.61 -1.85 -31.11
CA ILE A 675 -7.60 -2.25 -30.13
C ILE A 675 -7.20 -1.08 -29.24
N VAL A 676 -6.54 -1.37 -28.13
CA VAL A 676 -5.95 -0.38 -27.23
C VAL A 676 -4.46 -0.68 -27.08
N ILE A 677 -3.60 0.25 -27.47
CA ILE A 677 -2.18 0.19 -27.12
C ILE A 677 -2.06 0.47 -25.61
N CYS A 678 -1.37 -0.41 -24.90
CA CYS A 678 -1.14 -0.30 -23.47
C CYS A 678 0.34 -0.04 -23.17
N ASP A 679 0.64 1.11 -22.56
CA ASP A 679 1.98 1.50 -22.12
C ASP A 679 1.93 1.99 -20.66
N GLY A 680 2.30 1.11 -19.72
CA GLY A 680 2.10 1.37 -18.29
C GLY A 680 0.62 1.63 -17.97
N GLU A 681 0.29 2.84 -17.52
CA GLU A 681 -1.09 3.31 -17.30
C GLU A 681 -1.68 4.07 -18.50
N GLN A 682 -0.88 4.34 -19.53
CA GLN A 682 -1.35 5.01 -20.73
C GLN A 682 -2.11 4.02 -21.62
N ARG A 683 -3.23 4.50 -22.14
CA ARG A 683 -4.11 3.75 -23.05
C ARG A 683 -4.36 4.62 -24.27
N LEU A 684 -4.18 4.04 -25.45
CA LEU A 684 -4.48 4.68 -26.74
C LEU A 684 -5.41 3.77 -27.54
N PRO A 685 -6.73 4.04 -27.54
CA PRO A 685 -7.70 3.33 -28.36
C PRO A 685 -7.52 3.67 -29.85
N LEU A 686 -7.36 2.65 -30.68
CA LEU A 686 -7.17 2.73 -32.13
C LEU A 686 -8.20 1.86 -32.84
N ASP A 687 -8.60 2.29 -34.03
CA ASP A 687 -9.41 1.55 -34.97
C ASP A 687 -8.60 1.33 -36.25
N LEU A 688 -8.09 0.12 -36.42
CA LEU A 688 -7.16 -0.25 -37.48
C LEU A 688 -7.81 -0.29 -38.89
N GLU A 689 -9.11 -0.02 -39.00
CA GLU A 689 -9.75 0.28 -40.28
C GLU A 689 -9.33 1.65 -40.83
N HIS A 690 -8.96 2.60 -39.96
CA HIS A 690 -8.52 3.93 -40.37
C HIS A 690 -6.99 4.01 -40.64
N PRO A 691 -6.55 4.57 -41.79
CA PRO A 691 -5.14 4.75 -42.12
C PRO A 691 -4.33 5.51 -41.06
N LEU A 692 -4.88 6.60 -40.52
CA LEU A 692 -4.25 7.40 -39.46
C LEU A 692 -3.88 6.55 -38.23
N ASP A 693 -4.78 5.68 -37.80
CA ASP A 693 -4.58 4.85 -36.61
C ASP A 693 -3.52 3.77 -36.84
N ARG A 694 -3.48 3.19 -38.05
CA ARG A 694 -2.40 2.28 -38.46
C ARG A 694 -1.05 2.97 -38.45
N GLN A 695 -0.98 4.23 -38.89
CA GLN A 695 0.24 5.02 -38.87
C GLN A 695 0.69 5.41 -37.45
N LEU A 696 -0.25 5.64 -36.52
CA LEU A 696 0.04 5.85 -35.10
C LEU A 696 0.63 4.58 -34.47
N LEU A 697 0.04 3.41 -34.75
CA LEU A 697 0.59 2.12 -34.33
C LEU A 697 2.00 1.89 -34.90
N HIS A 698 2.20 2.16 -36.19
CA HIS A 698 3.51 2.05 -36.83
C HIS A 698 4.56 2.93 -36.16
N THR A 699 4.22 4.18 -35.88
CA THR A 699 5.11 5.17 -35.23
C THR A 699 5.43 4.77 -33.78
N TYR A 700 4.46 4.17 -33.09
CA TYR A 700 4.67 3.63 -31.74
C TYR A 700 5.66 2.45 -31.78
N LEU A 701 5.44 1.48 -32.68
CA LEU A 701 6.29 0.30 -32.83
C LEU A 701 7.71 0.66 -33.26
N SER A 702 7.90 1.56 -34.23
CA SER A 702 9.24 1.97 -34.68
C SER A 702 10.08 2.61 -33.58
N ARG A 703 9.45 3.16 -32.53
CA ARG A 703 10.12 3.78 -31.38
C ARG A 703 10.41 2.79 -30.25
N THR A 704 9.58 1.78 -30.09
CA THR A 704 9.56 0.92 -28.89
C THR A 704 9.87 -0.56 -29.17
N SER A 705 9.92 -0.95 -30.45
CA SER A 705 10.08 -2.31 -31.01
C SER A 705 9.06 -3.37 -30.57
N ARG A 706 8.20 -3.04 -29.59
CA ARG A 706 7.15 -3.91 -29.06
C ARG A 706 5.93 -3.11 -28.60
N ALA A 707 4.74 -3.68 -28.74
CA ALA A 707 3.50 -3.12 -28.23
C ALA A 707 2.64 -4.19 -27.53
N GLU A 708 2.14 -3.88 -26.34
CA GLU A 708 1.04 -4.64 -25.75
C GLU A 708 -0.28 -4.07 -26.29
N LEU A 709 -1.03 -4.91 -26.99
CA LEU A 709 -2.34 -4.58 -27.57
C LEU A 709 -3.43 -5.32 -26.82
N ARG A 710 -4.52 -4.64 -26.48
CA ARG A 710 -5.73 -5.26 -25.89
C ARG A 710 -6.93 -5.02 -26.77
N GLU A 711 -7.90 -5.92 -26.77
CA GLU A 711 -9.17 -5.69 -27.45
C GLU A 711 -9.89 -4.47 -26.86
N ASP A 712 -10.47 -3.64 -27.73
CA ASP A 712 -11.38 -2.59 -27.30
C ASP A 712 -12.86 -3.03 -27.38
N SER A 713 -13.78 -2.15 -27.01
CA SER A 713 -15.21 -2.35 -27.09
C SER A 713 -15.64 -2.55 -28.55
N PRO A 714 -16.54 -3.51 -28.84
CA PRO A 714 -17.04 -3.70 -30.20
C PRO A 714 -17.88 -2.49 -30.65
N THR A 715 -18.06 -2.36 -31.97
CA THR A 715 -18.85 -1.27 -32.56
C THR A 715 -20.26 -1.24 -31.99
N GLY A 716 -20.64 -0.06 -31.50
CA GLY A 716 -21.90 0.26 -30.84
C GLY A 716 -22.09 -0.31 -29.43
N ALA A 717 -21.02 -0.75 -28.78
CA ALA A 717 -21.04 -1.05 -27.34
C ALA A 717 -21.30 0.20 -26.47
N ASN A 718 -21.06 1.40 -27.00
CA ASN A 718 -21.25 2.65 -26.28
C ASN A 718 -22.53 3.40 -26.72
N ASP A 719 -23.38 2.79 -27.54
CA ASP A 719 -24.58 3.43 -28.13
C ASP A 719 -25.57 3.92 -27.07
N TRP A 720 -25.59 3.29 -25.89
CA TRP A 720 -26.45 3.71 -24.78
C TRP A 720 -26.17 5.13 -24.28
N LEU A 721 -24.94 5.62 -24.41
CA LEU A 721 -24.54 7.00 -24.09
C LEU A 721 -24.23 7.81 -25.36
N GLY A 722 -24.00 7.13 -26.49
CA GLY A 722 -23.53 7.74 -27.74
C GLY A 722 -22.04 8.09 -27.74
N ARG A 723 -21.31 7.80 -26.65
CA ARG A 723 -19.88 8.09 -26.48
C ARG A 723 -19.23 7.16 -25.44
N PRO A 724 -17.90 7.00 -25.44
CA PRO A 724 -17.20 6.14 -24.48
C PRO A 724 -17.48 6.54 -23.02
N ALA A 725 -17.75 5.53 -22.19
CA ALA A 725 -18.19 5.71 -20.80
C ALA A 725 -17.41 4.79 -19.84
N GLU A 726 -16.99 5.33 -18.69
CA GLU A 726 -16.40 4.56 -17.59
C GLU A 726 -17.04 4.97 -16.26
N LEU A 727 -17.49 3.98 -15.48
CA LEU A 727 -18.09 4.16 -14.16
C LEU A 727 -17.04 3.88 -13.09
N LEU A 728 -16.88 4.80 -12.14
CA LEU A 728 -16.11 4.62 -10.91
C LEU A 728 -17.06 4.26 -9.78
N ILE A 729 -16.86 3.09 -9.20
CA ILE A 729 -17.78 2.52 -8.20
C ILE A 729 -16.99 2.24 -6.92
N PRO A 730 -17.13 3.11 -5.90
CA PRO A 730 -16.71 2.81 -4.54
C PRO A 730 -17.51 1.66 -3.93
N LEU A 731 -16.81 0.75 -3.25
CA LEU A 731 -17.36 -0.43 -2.62
C LEU A 731 -16.85 -0.52 -1.16
N THR A 732 -17.70 -1.01 -0.26
CA THR A 732 -17.33 -1.27 1.14
C THR A 732 -17.74 -2.67 1.55
N LEU A 733 -17.10 -3.24 2.56
CA LEU A 733 -17.52 -4.55 3.07
C LEU A 733 -18.91 -4.46 3.69
N ALA A 734 -19.79 -5.38 3.30
CA ALA A 734 -21.14 -5.46 3.87
C ALA A 734 -21.11 -5.85 5.36
N SER A 735 -20.12 -6.64 5.77
CA SER A 735 -19.87 -7.03 7.16
C SER A 735 -18.38 -7.11 7.39
N PRO A 736 -17.72 -6.00 7.80
CA PRO A 736 -16.30 -6.01 8.08
C PRO A 736 -16.01 -6.94 9.28
N PRO A 737 -15.00 -7.82 9.19
CA PRO A 737 -14.65 -8.70 10.31
C PRO A 737 -14.18 -7.88 11.51
N PRO A 738 -14.55 -8.26 12.75
CA PRO A 738 -13.99 -7.63 13.93
C PRO A 738 -12.49 -7.88 13.95
N ARG A 739 -11.73 -6.82 14.21
CA ARG A 739 -10.27 -6.84 14.28
C ARG A 739 -9.86 -6.03 15.52
N PRO A 740 -10.08 -6.56 16.73
CA PRO A 740 -9.70 -5.87 17.95
C PRO A 740 -8.19 -5.72 18.02
N LEU A 741 -7.71 -4.68 18.70
CA LEU A 741 -6.29 -4.58 18.99
C LEU A 741 -5.89 -5.70 19.97
N PRO A 742 -4.68 -6.27 19.84
CA PRO A 742 -4.11 -7.09 20.90
C PRO A 742 -3.94 -6.27 22.17
N ALA A 743 -3.79 -6.94 23.33
CA ALA A 743 -3.41 -6.24 24.56
C ALA A 743 -2.10 -5.48 24.35
N THR A 744 -2.16 -4.15 24.47
CA THR A 744 -1.04 -3.26 24.11
C THR A 744 -0.11 -2.97 25.28
N THR A 745 1.17 -2.77 24.99
CA THR A 745 2.19 -2.35 25.97
C THR A 745 3.25 -1.46 25.33
N PRO A 746 3.96 -0.63 26.11
CA PRO A 746 5.19 0.00 25.65
C PRO A 746 6.27 -1.02 25.23
N PRO A 747 7.28 -0.59 24.44
CA PRO A 747 8.43 -1.42 24.08
C PRO A 747 9.19 -1.97 25.28
N GLY A 748 9.68 -3.21 25.17
CA GLY A 748 10.50 -3.85 26.20
C GLY A 748 11.96 -3.40 26.21
N GLY A 749 12.69 -3.82 27.25
CA GLY A 749 14.13 -3.60 27.36
C GLY A 749 14.93 -4.32 26.28
N VAL A 750 16.07 -3.73 25.90
CA VAL A 750 17.02 -4.32 24.95
C VAL A 750 18.30 -4.69 25.69
N HIS A 751 18.61 -5.97 25.70
CA HIS A 751 19.81 -6.52 26.33
C HIS A 751 20.88 -6.70 25.26
N ARG A 752 21.89 -5.83 25.28
CA ARG A 752 23.02 -5.89 24.33
C ARG A 752 24.11 -6.83 24.86
N PRO A 753 24.78 -7.61 23.98
CA PRO A 753 25.97 -8.36 24.37
C PRO A 753 26.99 -7.46 25.07
N GLY A 754 27.60 -7.96 26.15
CA GLY A 754 28.61 -7.23 26.93
C GLY A 754 28.11 -6.35 28.06
N THR A 755 26.83 -5.93 28.06
CA THR A 755 26.30 -4.99 29.08
C THR A 755 24.99 -5.44 29.71
N GLY A 756 24.18 -6.25 29.01
CA GLY A 756 22.92 -6.77 29.52
C GLY A 756 23.08 -8.02 30.38
N LEU A 757 22.10 -8.26 31.26
CA LEU A 757 22.00 -9.50 32.05
C LEU A 757 21.43 -10.68 31.25
N MET A 758 21.06 -10.48 29.99
CA MET A 758 20.63 -11.54 29.09
C MET A 758 21.61 -11.66 27.93
N VAL A 759 22.10 -12.88 27.72
CA VAL A 759 22.99 -13.22 26.60
C VAL A 759 22.25 -14.15 25.66
N CYS A 760 22.16 -13.77 24.38
CA CYS A 760 21.63 -14.62 23.32
C CYS A 760 22.77 -14.99 22.37
N ALA A 761 23.12 -16.28 22.37
CA ALA A 761 24.11 -16.88 21.50
C ALA A 761 23.42 -17.73 20.43
N ARG A 762 23.73 -17.53 19.14
CA ARG A 762 23.21 -18.33 18.03
C ARG A 762 24.28 -19.31 17.56
N ILE A 763 23.91 -20.59 17.48
CA ILE A 763 24.72 -21.67 16.91
C ILE A 763 24.07 -22.06 15.58
N ILE A 764 24.74 -21.74 14.47
CA ILE A 764 24.25 -21.98 13.11
C ILE A 764 24.74 -23.34 12.62
N GLY A 765 23.87 -24.11 11.97
CA GLY A 765 24.29 -25.33 11.27
C GLY A 765 23.13 -26.22 10.81
N ASN A 766 23.45 -27.48 10.49
CA ASN A 766 22.47 -28.41 9.95
C ASN A 766 21.44 -28.84 11.02
N PRO A 767 20.13 -28.64 10.79
CA PRO A 767 19.09 -28.98 11.76
C PRO A 767 19.05 -30.47 12.13
N ALA A 768 19.59 -31.37 11.30
CA ALA A 768 19.72 -32.80 11.60
C ALA A 768 20.63 -33.11 12.80
N ARG A 769 21.35 -32.12 13.34
CA ARG A 769 22.20 -32.24 14.54
C ARG A 769 21.66 -31.46 15.74
N PHE A 770 20.52 -30.78 15.61
CA PHE A 770 19.98 -29.94 16.68
C PHE A 770 19.46 -30.77 17.85
N ASP A 771 18.91 -31.96 17.60
CA ASP A 771 18.46 -32.87 18.66
C ASP A 771 19.64 -33.28 19.55
N ASP A 772 20.75 -33.74 18.96
CA ASP A 772 21.97 -34.10 19.68
C ASP A 772 22.59 -32.89 20.42
N LEU A 773 22.61 -31.73 19.77
CA LEU A 773 23.12 -30.49 20.36
C LEU A 773 22.30 -30.10 21.61
N ILE A 774 20.97 -30.19 21.54
CA ILE A 774 20.07 -29.85 22.65
C ILE A 774 20.10 -30.94 23.73
N ALA A 775 20.06 -32.22 23.37
CA ALA A 775 19.91 -33.32 24.33
C ALA A 775 21.23 -33.69 25.03
N VAL A 776 22.38 -33.52 24.37
CA VAL A 776 23.67 -34.02 24.87
C VAL A 776 24.66 -32.90 25.18
N HIS A 777 24.88 -31.97 24.25
CA HIS A 777 25.98 -31.01 24.34
C HIS A 777 25.64 -29.76 25.17
N LEU A 778 24.49 -29.13 24.92
CA LEU A 778 24.07 -27.94 25.65
C LEU A 778 23.84 -28.16 27.16
N PRO A 779 23.30 -29.31 27.63
CA PRO A 779 23.17 -29.57 29.06
C PRO A 779 24.53 -29.67 29.77
N ARG A 780 25.56 -30.22 29.10
CA ARG A 780 26.93 -30.26 29.64
C ARG A 780 27.52 -28.86 29.79
N LEU A 781 27.35 -28.02 28.77
CA LEU A 781 27.73 -26.61 28.83
C LEU A 781 26.97 -25.88 29.95
N ALA A 782 25.65 -26.04 30.03
CA ALA A 782 24.85 -25.40 31.06
C ALA A 782 25.30 -25.81 32.48
N GLY A 783 25.67 -27.08 32.67
CA GLY A 783 26.24 -27.57 33.92
C GLY A 783 27.54 -26.85 34.32
N SER A 784 28.42 -26.56 33.36
CA SER A 784 29.66 -25.80 33.64
C SER A 784 29.43 -24.31 33.88
N LEU A 785 28.30 -23.75 33.43
CA LEU A 785 28.00 -22.31 33.49
C LEU A 785 27.20 -21.89 34.74
N HIS A 786 26.84 -22.84 35.62
CA HIS A 786 26.03 -22.56 36.81
C HIS A 786 26.54 -21.42 37.74
N PRO A 787 27.86 -21.15 37.87
CA PRO A 787 28.33 -20.00 38.64
C PRO A 787 27.99 -18.64 38.00
N VAL A 788 27.90 -18.60 36.66
CA VAL A 788 27.82 -17.36 35.87
C VAL A 788 26.40 -17.10 35.35
N ALA A 789 25.63 -18.16 35.09
CA ALA A 789 24.27 -18.09 34.58
C ALA A 789 23.25 -18.72 35.53
N LYS A 790 22.23 -17.93 35.93
CA LYS A 790 21.12 -18.37 36.79
C LYS A 790 20.16 -19.30 36.07
N ARG A 791 19.94 -19.07 34.78
CA ARG A 791 18.98 -19.81 33.95
C ARG A 791 19.46 -19.85 32.51
N TRP A 792 19.06 -20.88 31.80
CA TRP A 792 19.26 -20.99 30.36
C TRP A 792 18.04 -21.62 29.68
N TRP A 793 17.82 -21.28 28.42
CA TRP A 793 16.83 -21.94 27.57
C TRP A 793 17.22 -21.87 26.10
N VAL A 794 16.57 -22.68 25.28
CA VAL A 794 16.83 -22.73 23.84
C VAL A 794 15.61 -22.40 23.01
N ARG A 795 15.85 -21.92 21.79
CA ARG A 795 14.86 -21.82 20.72
C ARG A 795 15.49 -22.32 19.43
N ARG A 796 14.73 -23.08 18.64
CA ARG A 796 15.11 -23.40 17.26
C ARG A 796 14.53 -22.33 16.35
N TYR A 797 15.31 -21.87 15.39
CA TYR A 797 14.87 -20.87 14.44
C TYR A 797 15.02 -21.39 13.01
N ARG A 798 13.95 -21.22 12.23
CA ARG A 798 13.91 -21.38 10.78
C ARG A 798 13.20 -20.18 10.20
N ASP A 799 13.84 -19.54 9.24
CA ASP A 799 13.18 -18.51 8.47
C ASP A 799 12.20 -19.17 7.50
N MET A 800 10.91 -18.89 7.69
CA MET A 800 9.83 -19.45 6.88
C MET A 800 9.59 -18.66 5.59
N ILE A 801 10.14 -17.44 5.50
CA ILE A 801 10.05 -16.59 4.32
C ILE A 801 11.27 -16.83 3.41
N HIS A 802 12.45 -16.96 4.03
CA HIS A 802 13.73 -17.20 3.37
C HIS A 802 14.32 -18.55 3.77
N PRO A 803 13.81 -19.67 3.21
CA PRO A 803 14.28 -21.01 3.58
C PRO A 803 15.76 -21.25 3.25
N GLU A 804 16.37 -20.41 2.42
CA GLU A 804 17.81 -20.39 2.13
C GLU A 804 18.67 -19.88 3.29
N ILE A 805 18.09 -19.13 4.25
CA ILE A 805 18.81 -18.67 5.43
C ILE A 805 19.08 -19.88 6.34
N PRO A 806 20.36 -20.13 6.72
CA PRO A 806 20.71 -21.23 7.59
C PRO A 806 19.92 -21.23 8.91
N GLN A 807 19.41 -22.41 9.29
CA GLN A 807 18.76 -22.59 10.58
C GLN A 807 19.78 -22.47 11.71
N HIS A 808 19.30 -22.08 12.89
CA HIS A 808 20.15 -21.95 14.06
C HIS A 808 19.40 -22.27 15.35
N ILE A 809 20.16 -22.59 16.40
CA ILE A 809 19.66 -22.63 17.77
C ILE A 809 20.08 -21.33 18.45
N SER A 810 19.12 -20.64 19.06
CA SER A 810 19.39 -19.54 19.99
C SER A 810 19.43 -20.07 21.42
N VAL A 811 20.60 -20.00 22.04
CA VAL A 811 20.85 -20.29 23.45
C VAL A 811 20.77 -18.97 24.22
N HIS A 812 19.85 -18.90 25.17
CA HIS A 812 19.61 -17.73 26.00
C HIS A 812 20.10 -18.00 27.40
N LEU A 813 20.84 -17.08 27.99
CA LEU A 813 21.48 -17.22 29.30
C LEU A 813 21.22 -15.96 30.15
N ARG A 814 20.56 -16.14 31.29
CA ARG A 814 20.36 -15.09 32.29
C ARG A 814 21.58 -15.06 33.22
N LEU A 815 22.39 -14.02 33.13
CA LEU A 815 23.57 -13.85 33.97
C LEU A 815 23.20 -13.57 35.43
N THR A 816 24.12 -13.92 36.33
CA THR A 816 24.02 -13.58 37.75
C THR A 816 24.21 -12.07 37.98
N ASP A 817 25.20 -11.50 37.28
CA ASP A 817 25.62 -10.09 37.28
C ASP A 817 26.11 -9.67 35.87
N SER A 818 26.43 -8.38 35.68
CA SER A 818 26.87 -7.85 34.39
C SER A 818 28.31 -8.23 34.01
N ASP A 819 29.16 -8.54 34.99
CA ASP A 819 30.58 -8.84 34.77
C ASP A 819 30.78 -10.27 34.24
N GLY A 820 29.77 -11.14 34.41
CA GLY A 820 29.74 -12.50 33.91
C GLY A 820 29.78 -12.66 32.38
N PHE A 821 29.63 -11.59 31.58
CA PHE A 821 29.62 -11.72 30.12
C PHE A 821 30.97 -12.21 29.56
N ALA A 822 32.08 -11.59 29.98
CA ALA A 822 33.41 -11.93 29.46
C ALA A 822 33.80 -13.39 29.68
N PRO A 823 33.70 -13.95 30.91
CA PRO A 823 33.97 -15.37 31.13
C PRO A 823 32.99 -16.27 30.37
N LEU A 824 31.70 -15.93 30.33
CA LEU A 824 30.72 -16.69 29.56
C LEU A 824 31.05 -16.74 28.06
N ALA A 825 31.45 -15.61 27.48
CA ALA A 825 31.80 -15.53 26.07
C ALA A 825 33.02 -16.41 25.74
N ALA A 826 34.03 -16.45 26.63
CA ALA A 826 35.18 -17.34 26.48
C ALA A 826 34.78 -18.81 26.56
N ASP A 827 33.88 -19.17 27.47
CA ASP A 827 33.38 -20.55 27.61
C ASP A 827 32.53 -20.98 26.40
N LEU A 828 31.68 -20.10 25.87
CA LEU A 828 30.92 -20.35 24.65
C LEU A 828 31.81 -20.49 23.41
N ALA A 829 32.89 -19.70 23.32
CA ALA A 829 33.88 -19.84 22.25
C ALA A 829 34.62 -21.19 22.35
N ARG A 830 35.01 -21.61 23.56
CA ARG A 830 35.64 -22.92 23.79
C ARG A 830 34.70 -24.07 23.46
N PHE A 831 33.42 -23.94 23.82
CA PHE A 831 32.38 -24.89 23.46
C PHE A 831 32.20 -24.99 21.95
N ALA A 832 32.15 -23.87 21.23
CA ALA A 832 32.11 -23.85 19.78
C ALA A 832 33.32 -24.56 19.15
N ALA A 833 34.53 -24.31 19.65
CA ALA A 833 35.74 -24.99 19.19
C ALA A 833 35.71 -26.51 19.45
N ASP A 834 35.17 -26.97 20.58
CA ASP A 834 34.98 -28.41 20.84
C ASP A 834 33.94 -29.04 19.90
N LEU A 835 32.86 -28.32 19.57
CA LEU A 835 31.89 -28.77 18.56
C LEU A 835 32.54 -28.87 17.18
N GLU A 836 33.32 -27.88 16.78
CA GLU A 836 34.04 -27.87 15.49
C GLU A 836 35.01 -29.05 15.39
N ALA A 837 35.80 -29.30 16.44
CA ALA A 837 36.72 -30.44 16.51
C ALA A 837 36.01 -31.81 16.39
N ARG A 838 34.71 -31.87 16.72
CA ARG A 838 33.86 -33.07 16.58
C ARG A 838 33.04 -33.09 15.28
N GLY A 839 33.22 -32.12 14.38
CA GLY A 839 32.45 -31.99 13.13
C GLY A 839 30.98 -31.58 13.33
N MET A 840 30.67 -30.93 14.45
CA MET A 840 29.33 -30.46 14.82
C MET A 840 29.13 -28.98 14.44
N PRO A 841 27.87 -28.50 14.34
CA PRO A 841 27.57 -27.07 14.18
C PRO A 841 28.28 -26.20 15.22
N ALA A 842 29.14 -25.29 14.78
CA ALA A 842 30.01 -24.51 15.67
C ALA A 842 30.00 -22.99 15.40
N THR A 843 29.39 -22.52 14.31
CA THR A 843 29.37 -21.08 14.00
C THR A 843 28.56 -20.33 15.07
N LEU A 844 29.28 -19.55 15.89
CA LEU A 844 28.77 -18.82 17.03
C LEU A 844 28.59 -17.34 16.71
N SER A 845 27.46 -16.75 17.08
CA SER A 845 27.26 -15.29 17.07
C SER A 845 26.51 -14.81 18.31
N PHE A 846 26.86 -13.62 18.80
CA PHE A 846 26.14 -12.95 19.89
C PHE A 846 25.22 -11.89 19.30
N VAL A 847 23.95 -11.90 19.71
CA VAL A 847 22.94 -10.97 19.21
C VAL A 847 22.20 -10.29 20.36
N PRO A 848 21.62 -9.09 20.16
CA PRO A 848 20.76 -8.48 21.15
C PRO A 848 19.55 -9.36 21.47
N TYR A 849 19.14 -9.37 22.73
CA TYR A 849 17.88 -9.96 23.17
C TYR A 849 16.87 -8.85 23.48
N TYR A 850 15.65 -9.01 23.00
CA TYR A 850 14.57 -8.04 23.15
C TYR A 850 13.50 -8.61 24.08
N ASP A 851 13.20 -7.90 25.16
CA ASP A 851 12.06 -8.25 26.01
C ASP A 851 10.76 -8.05 25.21
N GLN A 852 9.85 -9.02 25.28
CA GLN A 852 8.57 -8.99 24.55
C GLN A 852 7.39 -8.90 25.52
N PRO A 853 7.19 -7.74 26.18
CA PRO A 853 6.14 -7.59 27.19
C PRO A 853 4.73 -7.82 26.63
N GLY A 854 4.51 -7.48 25.35
CA GLY A 854 3.21 -7.68 24.71
C GLY A 854 2.90 -9.16 24.46
N ARG A 855 3.92 -10.01 24.50
CA ARG A 855 3.79 -11.47 24.39
C ARG A 855 3.77 -12.18 25.73
N TYR A 856 4.52 -11.71 26.73
CA TYR A 856 4.74 -12.45 27.99
C TYR A 856 4.36 -11.71 29.27
N GLY A 857 3.78 -10.51 29.16
CA GLY A 857 3.54 -9.63 30.30
C GLY A 857 4.80 -8.87 30.74
N THR A 858 4.67 -8.03 31.75
CA THR A 858 5.73 -7.14 32.25
C THR A 858 6.21 -7.54 33.65
N GLY A 859 7.39 -7.05 34.04
CA GLY A 859 7.91 -7.18 35.40
C GLY A 859 7.99 -8.63 35.89
N ARG A 860 7.29 -8.95 36.99
CA ARG A 860 7.27 -10.29 37.60
C ARG A 860 6.76 -11.37 36.65
N ALA A 861 5.76 -11.06 35.82
CA ALA A 861 5.20 -12.03 34.86
C ALA A 861 6.28 -12.47 33.85
N LEU A 862 7.05 -11.52 33.30
CA LEU A 862 8.16 -11.81 32.39
C LEU A 862 9.27 -12.63 33.10
N ALA A 863 9.62 -12.27 34.34
CA ALA A 863 10.62 -13.00 35.11
C ALA A 863 10.19 -14.45 35.44
N THR A 864 8.88 -14.69 35.65
CA THR A 864 8.34 -16.05 35.80
C THR A 864 8.24 -16.79 34.48
N ALA A 865 8.02 -16.11 33.35
CA ALA A 865 8.04 -16.71 32.02
C ALA A 865 9.43 -17.29 31.68
N GLU A 866 10.51 -16.62 32.10
CA GLU A 866 11.88 -17.18 32.00
C GLU A 866 12.04 -18.51 32.74
N GLY A 867 11.38 -18.65 33.89
CA GLY A 867 11.32 -19.91 34.63
C GLY A 867 10.63 -21.01 33.84
N VAL A 868 9.53 -20.68 33.15
CA VAL A 868 8.83 -21.61 32.24
C VAL A 868 9.73 -22.03 31.08
N TRP A 869 10.45 -21.11 30.42
CA TRP A 869 11.31 -21.47 29.29
C TRP A 869 12.49 -22.36 29.69
N ALA A 870 13.07 -22.12 30.88
CA ALA A 870 14.13 -22.95 31.41
C ALA A 870 13.61 -24.36 31.76
N ALA A 871 12.48 -24.45 32.46
CA ALA A 871 11.86 -25.73 32.79
C ALA A 871 11.38 -26.50 31.55
N ASP A 872 10.85 -25.80 30.54
CA ASP A 872 10.44 -26.39 29.27
C ASP A 872 11.62 -26.85 28.42
N THR A 873 12.75 -26.14 28.47
CA THR A 873 14.00 -26.61 27.87
C THR A 873 14.47 -27.90 28.54
N ALA A 874 14.45 -28.00 29.86
CA ALA A 874 14.78 -29.23 30.57
C ALA A 874 13.84 -30.40 30.20
N ALA A 875 12.54 -30.13 30.06
CA ALA A 875 11.57 -31.11 29.59
C ALA A 875 11.87 -31.58 28.16
N ALA A 876 12.17 -30.66 27.24
CA ALA A 876 12.55 -30.99 25.87
C ALA A 876 13.84 -31.82 25.80
N VAL A 877 14.84 -31.52 26.63
CA VAL A 877 16.08 -32.31 26.75
C VAL A 877 15.77 -33.75 27.16
N ALA A 878 14.97 -33.96 28.21
CA ALA A 878 14.60 -35.29 28.67
C ALA A 878 13.79 -36.08 27.62
N GLN A 879 12.88 -35.39 26.90
CA GLN A 879 12.10 -35.99 25.82
C GLN A 879 12.95 -36.38 24.62
N LEU A 880 13.90 -35.53 24.21
CA LEU A 880 14.81 -35.84 23.11
C LEU A 880 15.73 -37.02 23.45
N ALA A 881 16.24 -37.09 24.69
CA ALA A 881 17.00 -38.24 25.17
C ALA A 881 16.18 -39.54 25.17
N THR A 882 14.91 -39.46 25.59
CA THR A 882 13.96 -40.59 25.52
C THR A 882 13.68 -40.99 24.08
N ALA A 883 13.49 -40.01 23.18
CA ALA A 883 13.22 -40.24 21.77
C ALA A 883 14.41 -40.89 21.04
N ALA A 884 15.64 -40.54 21.43
CA ALA A 884 16.86 -41.18 20.93
C ALA A 884 16.92 -42.70 21.25
N SER A 885 16.13 -43.17 22.21
CA SER A 885 16.00 -44.59 22.56
C SER A 885 14.91 -45.32 21.76
N GLY A 886 14.34 -44.68 20.72
CA GLY A 886 13.34 -45.27 19.83
C GLY A 886 11.88 -44.95 20.17
N VAL A 887 11.62 -44.15 21.21
CA VAL A 887 10.27 -43.68 21.54
C VAL A 887 9.84 -42.58 20.55
N PRO A 888 8.61 -42.60 20.01
CA PRO A 888 8.15 -41.55 19.10
C PRO A 888 8.11 -40.16 19.77
N GLY A 889 9.10 -39.31 19.48
CA GLY A 889 9.21 -37.95 20.04
C GLY A 889 7.97 -37.08 19.79
N GLN A 890 7.29 -37.28 18.65
CA GLN A 890 6.05 -36.57 18.33
C GLN A 890 4.90 -36.87 19.31
N ALA A 891 4.78 -38.12 19.78
CA ALA A 891 3.77 -38.50 20.77
C ALA A 891 4.11 -37.91 22.16
N LEU A 892 5.38 -37.93 22.54
CA LEU A 892 5.87 -37.28 23.78
C LEU A 892 5.59 -35.77 23.77
N ALA A 893 5.86 -35.09 22.65
CA ALA A 893 5.57 -33.66 22.48
C ALA A 893 4.07 -33.38 22.53
N ALA A 894 3.23 -34.18 21.88
CA ALA A 894 1.78 -34.03 21.91
C ALA A 894 1.19 -34.22 23.32
N ALA A 895 1.65 -35.23 24.06
CA ALA A 895 1.24 -35.45 25.45
C ALA A 895 1.68 -34.30 26.36
N SER A 896 2.92 -33.84 26.18
CA SER A 896 3.47 -32.68 26.87
C SER A 896 2.70 -31.39 26.58
N MET A 897 2.29 -31.14 25.34
CA MET A 897 1.41 -30.01 24.98
C MET A 897 0.06 -30.06 25.70
N ALA A 898 -0.56 -31.25 25.79
CA ALA A 898 -1.80 -31.41 26.54
C ALA A 898 -1.61 -31.12 28.03
N ARG A 899 -0.46 -31.53 28.60
CA ARG A 899 -0.09 -31.26 29.99
C ARG A 899 0.23 -29.78 30.25
N ILE A 900 0.96 -29.10 29.35
CA ILE A 900 1.19 -27.64 29.41
C ILE A 900 -0.13 -26.90 29.52
N ALA A 901 -1.11 -27.25 28.68
CA ALA A 901 -2.42 -26.61 28.72
C ALA A 901 -3.16 -26.86 30.04
N ALA A 902 -3.10 -28.09 30.56
CA ALA A 902 -3.72 -28.42 31.85
C ALA A 902 -3.07 -27.68 33.03
N ALA A 903 -1.75 -27.50 33.03
CA ALA A 903 -1.00 -26.81 34.08
C ALA A 903 -1.07 -25.28 33.95
N PHE A 904 -1.32 -24.75 32.75
CA PHE A 904 -1.43 -23.31 32.48
C PHE A 904 -2.89 -22.84 32.43
N ALA A 905 -3.65 -23.20 33.45
CA ALA A 905 -5.05 -22.83 33.64
C ALA A 905 -5.43 -22.94 35.13
N PRO A 906 -6.57 -22.39 35.56
CA PRO A 906 -7.07 -22.58 36.94
C PRO A 906 -7.32 -24.05 37.30
N ASP A 907 -7.69 -24.86 36.30
CA ASP A 907 -7.91 -26.29 36.42
C ASP A 907 -7.61 -27.01 35.07
N PRO A 908 -7.33 -28.33 35.11
CA PRO A 908 -7.01 -29.10 33.90
C PRO A 908 -8.09 -29.10 32.81
N ALA A 909 -9.38 -29.10 33.18
CA ALA A 909 -10.47 -29.15 32.21
C ALA A 909 -10.55 -27.81 31.44
N THR A 910 -10.42 -26.69 32.13
CA THR A 910 -10.32 -25.36 31.51
C THR A 910 -9.12 -25.28 30.56
N GLY A 911 -7.97 -25.81 30.97
CA GLY A 911 -6.78 -25.91 30.13
C GLY A 911 -6.97 -26.71 28.85
N HIS A 912 -7.55 -27.91 28.96
CA HIS A 912 -7.86 -28.75 27.79
C HIS A 912 -8.87 -28.10 26.84
N ARG A 913 -9.90 -27.41 27.36
CA ARG A 913 -10.81 -26.63 26.51
C ARG A 913 -10.08 -25.51 25.79
N ALA A 914 -9.20 -24.77 26.48
CA ALA A 914 -8.40 -23.72 25.87
C ALA A 914 -7.50 -24.25 24.74
N LEU A 915 -6.84 -25.39 24.94
CA LEU A 915 -6.06 -26.08 23.89
C LEU A 915 -6.92 -26.43 22.68
N THR A 916 -8.13 -26.96 22.91
CA THR A 916 -9.05 -27.25 21.80
C THR A 916 -9.59 -25.98 21.14
N ARG A 917 -9.56 -24.81 21.78
CA ARG A 917 -9.95 -23.58 21.09
C ARG A 917 -8.80 -22.99 20.28
N CYS A 918 -7.57 -23.12 20.76
CA CYS A 918 -6.42 -22.43 20.16
C CYS A 918 -5.67 -23.23 19.10
N LEU A 919 -5.83 -24.57 19.03
CA LEU A 919 -5.33 -25.41 17.94
C LEU A 919 -6.43 -25.68 16.91
N ASP A 920 -6.07 -26.01 15.67
CA ASP A 920 -7.06 -26.36 14.65
C ASP A 920 -7.46 -27.84 14.76
N GLN A 921 -8.71 -28.17 14.41
CA GLN A 921 -9.18 -29.56 14.40
C GLN A 921 -8.44 -30.40 13.33
N GLY A 922 -8.25 -29.82 12.14
CA GLY A 922 -7.66 -30.48 10.97
C GLY A 922 -8.49 -31.65 10.42
N SER A 923 -8.27 -32.02 9.16
CA SER A 923 -8.93 -33.15 8.48
C SER A 923 -7.95 -34.32 8.21
N GLY A 924 -8.48 -35.52 7.96
CA GLY A 924 -7.72 -36.73 7.61
C GLY A 924 -7.44 -37.68 8.79
N PRO A 925 -6.94 -38.90 8.55
CA PRO A 925 -6.60 -39.83 9.62
C PRO A 925 -5.38 -39.37 10.41
N LEU A 926 -5.32 -39.73 11.70
CA LEU A 926 -4.11 -39.67 12.52
C LEU A 926 -3.49 -41.06 12.60
N ASP A 927 -2.16 -41.13 12.67
CA ASP A 927 -1.46 -42.36 13.01
C ASP A 927 -1.98 -42.89 14.35
N ARG A 928 -2.44 -44.15 14.36
CA ARG A 928 -3.08 -44.75 15.52
C ARG A 928 -2.09 -44.95 16.68
N ASN A 929 -0.87 -45.38 16.38
CA ASN A 929 0.16 -45.64 17.38
C ASN A 929 0.58 -44.34 18.07
N LEU A 930 0.82 -43.28 17.29
CA LEU A 930 1.16 -41.96 17.84
C LEU A 930 0.02 -41.39 18.69
N ARG A 931 -1.22 -41.53 18.22
CA ARG A 931 -2.41 -41.01 18.92
C ARG A 931 -2.64 -41.73 20.24
N ASP A 932 -2.56 -43.06 20.24
CA ASP A 932 -2.86 -43.86 21.43
C ASP A 932 -1.75 -43.71 22.47
N LEU A 933 -0.47 -43.72 22.05
CA LEU A 933 0.64 -43.39 22.93
C LEU A 933 0.54 -41.97 23.52
N ALA A 934 0.22 -40.96 22.72
CA ALA A 934 0.05 -39.59 23.22
C ALA A 934 -1.09 -39.47 24.24
N ARG A 935 -2.19 -40.23 24.06
CA ARG A 935 -3.32 -40.27 24.99
C ARG A 935 -2.95 -40.94 26.31
N ASP A 936 -2.23 -42.05 26.25
CA ASP A 936 -1.82 -42.80 27.44
C ASP A 936 -0.84 -42.01 28.29
N LEU A 937 0.14 -41.34 27.65
CA LEU A 937 1.13 -40.48 28.31
C LEU A 937 0.53 -39.20 28.89
N ALA A 938 -0.50 -38.64 28.26
CA ALA A 938 -1.17 -37.42 28.74
C ALA A 938 -2.17 -37.70 29.89
N ASP A 939 -2.44 -38.96 30.20
CA ASP A 939 -3.43 -39.32 31.21
C ASP A 939 -2.90 -39.07 32.63
N PRO A 940 -3.65 -38.36 33.49
CA PRO A 940 -3.18 -38.05 34.84
C PRO A 940 -3.05 -39.28 35.73
N VAL A 941 -3.78 -40.38 35.43
CA VAL A 941 -3.77 -41.62 36.23
C VAL A 941 -2.82 -42.65 35.62
N SER A 942 -2.99 -42.97 34.34
CA SER A 942 -2.16 -44.00 33.67
C SER A 942 -0.83 -43.48 33.13
N GLY A 943 -0.70 -42.16 32.91
CA GLY A 943 0.48 -41.54 32.33
C GLY A 943 1.78 -41.73 33.13
N PRO A 944 1.78 -41.57 34.48
CA PRO A 944 2.97 -41.86 35.29
C PRO A 944 3.48 -43.29 35.12
N HIS A 945 2.57 -44.26 35.07
CA HIS A 945 2.93 -45.66 34.83
C HIS A 945 3.45 -45.87 33.40
N ALA A 946 2.76 -45.31 32.40
CA ALA A 946 3.20 -45.38 31.01
C ALA A 946 4.59 -44.76 30.82
N LEU A 947 4.88 -43.62 31.44
CA LEU A 947 6.22 -43.00 31.43
C LEU A 947 7.27 -43.89 32.10
N ALA A 948 6.98 -44.47 33.26
CA ALA A 948 7.93 -45.34 33.97
C ALA A 948 8.35 -46.58 33.16
N THR A 949 7.53 -47.01 32.19
CA THR A 949 7.89 -48.11 31.27
C THR A 949 8.82 -47.70 30.12
N LEU A 950 9.02 -46.40 29.90
CA LEU A 950 9.87 -45.87 28.82
C LEU A 950 11.31 -45.66 29.29
N PRO A 951 12.33 -45.91 28.43
CA PRO A 951 13.72 -45.57 28.74
C PRO A 951 13.89 -44.07 29.01
N GLY A 952 14.32 -43.70 30.22
CA GLY A 952 14.47 -42.29 30.62
C GLY A 952 13.16 -41.58 31.01
N GLY A 953 12.04 -42.31 31.12
CA GLY A 953 10.74 -41.74 31.44
C GLY A 953 10.63 -41.07 32.81
N ASP A 954 11.41 -41.50 33.81
CA ASP A 954 11.46 -40.84 35.12
C ASP A 954 11.97 -39.40 35.02
N ALA A 955 12.98 -39.16 34.18
CA ALA A 955 13.50 -37.81 33.93
C ALA A 955 12.47 -36.94 33.21
N VAL A 956 11.69 -37.52 32.29
CA VAL A 956 10.55 -36.83 31.63
C VAL A 956 9.47 -36.47 32.65
N ALA A 957 9.08 -37.40 33.53
CA ALA A 957 8.07 -37.15 34.56
C ALA A 957 8.51 -36.06 35.55
N GLN A 958 9.77 -36.08 35.98
CA GLN A 958 10.34 -35.09 36.90
C GLN A 958 10.37 -33.69 36.25
N THR A 959 10.87 -33.59 35.01
CA THR A 959 10.96 -32.31 34.31
C THR A 959 9.60 -31.74 33.94
N TRP A 960 8.60 -32.58 33.61
CA TRP A 960 7.22 -32.15 33.44
C TRP A 960 6.64 -31.56 34.72
N THR A 961 6.84 -32.21 35.87
CA THR A 961 6.35 -31.71 37.17
C THR A 961 6.97 -30.37 37.54
N SER A 962 8.27 -30.21 37.34
CA SER A 962 8.97 -28.93 37.55
C SER A 962 8.42 -27.83 36.62
N ARG A 963 8.14 -28.16 35.36
CA ARG A 963 7.53 -27.23 34.41
C ARG A 963 6.10 -26.86 34.79
N ASP A 964 5.29 -27.80 35.28
CA ASP A 964 3.92 -27.51 35.71
C ASP A 964 3.91 -26.49 36.86
N THR A 965 4.85 -26.61 37.79
CA THR A 965 5.03 -25.64 38.90
C THR A 965 5.37 -24.25 38.36
N ALA A 966 6.28 -24.16 37.38
CA ALA A 966 6.65 -22.90 36.75
C ALA A 966 5.47 -22.28 35.96
N LEU A 967 4.69 -23.11 35.26
CA LEU A 967 3.50 -22.69 34.51
C LEU A 967 2.42 -22.14 35.44
N ALA A 968 2.15 -22.79 36.57
CA ALA A 968 1.18 -22.33 37.56
C ALA A 968 1.58 -20.96 38.15
N ALA A 969 2.85 -20.80 38.53
CA ALA A 969 3.38 -19.53 39.02
C ALA A 969 3.29 -18.42 37.95
N TYR A 970 3.62 -18.73 36.70
CA TYR A 970 3.49 -17.77 35.61
C TYR A 970 2.03 -17.41 35.32
N HIS A 971 1.12 -18.38 35.33
CA HIS A 971 -0.32 -18.16 35.16
C HIS A 971 -0.85 -17.20 36.23
N GLU A 972 -0.50 -17.43 37.50
CA GLU A 972 -0.88 -16.55 38.61
C GLU A 972 -0.39 -15.11 38.36
N GLN A 973 0.89 -14.91 38.06
CA GLN A 973 1.43 -13.57 37.82
C GLN A 973 0.80 -12.90 36.58
N LEU A 974 0.62 -13.64 35.49
CA LEU A 974 0.07 -13.09 34.25
C LEU A 974 -1.41 -12.74 34.35
N SER A 975 -2.18 -13.52 35.13
CA SER A 975 -3.61 -13.30 35.33
C SER A 975 -3.93 -11.93 35.95
N THR A 976 -2.97 -11.35 36.69
CA THR A 976 -3.07 -9.98 37.22
C THR A 976 -2.98 -8.89 36.15
N GLN A 977 -2.47 -9.22 34.97
CA GLN A 977 -2.23 -8.29 33.87
C GLN A 977 -3.22 -8.47 32.72
N ARG A 978 -3.59 -9.72 32.40
CA ARG A 978 -4.49 -10.07 31.28
C ARG A 978 -4.90 -11.54 31.35
N ASP A 979 -5.81 -11.94 30.45
CA ASP A 979 -6.15 -13.35 30.25
C ASP A 979 -4.91 -14.18 29.85
N PRO A 980 -4.48 -15.16 30.69
CA PRO A 980 -3.36 -16.02 30.37
C PRO A 980 -3.59 -16.90 29.14
N GLY A 981 -4.84 -17.25 28.82
CA GLY A 981 -5.18 -18.07 27.66
C GLY A 981 -4.64 -17.52 26.33
N THR A 982 -4.46 -16.19 26.24
CA THR A 982 -3.87 -15.52 25.08
C THR A 982 -2.43 -15.96 24.77
N VAL A 983 -1.68 -16.47 25.77
CA VAL A 983 -0.28 -16.91 25.62
C VAL A 983 -0.16 -18.41 25.36
N LEU A 984 -1.21 -19.20 25.63
CA LEU A 984 -1.17 -20.66 25.56
C LEU A 984 -0.66 -21.17 24.21
N ARG A 985 -1.19 -20.66 23.09
CA ARG A 985 -0.74 -21.09 21.74
C ARG A 985 0.76 -20.83 21.53
N THR A 986 1.29 -19.74 22.08
CA THR A 986 2.73 -19.44 22.03
C THR A 986 3.52 -20.47 22.82
N LEU A 987 3.11 -20.83 24.04
CA LEU A 987 3.79 -21.83 24.85
C LEU A 987 3.79 -23.22 24.18
N LEU A 988 2.67 -23.60 23.58
CA LEU A 988 2.53 -24.85 22.83
C LEU A 988 3.44 -24.89 21.60
N HIS A 989 3.48 -23.80 20.83
CA HIS A 989 4.38 -23.65 19.69
C HIS A 989 5.85 -23.73 20.13
N GLU A 990 6.25 -22.96 21.14
CA GLU A 990 7.64 -22.96 21.60
C GLU A 990 8.05 -24.35 22.11
N HIS A 991 7.18 -25.05 22.85
CA HIS A 991 7.45 -26.42 23.27
C HIS A 991 7.66 -27.36 22.07
N HIS A 992 6.76 -27.31 21.09
CA HIS A 992 6.89 -28.09 19.86
C HIS A 992 8.25 -27.84 19.20
N THR A 993 8.61 -26.57 19.02
CA THR A 993 9.89 -26.22 18.37
C THR A 993 11.10 -26.74 19.12
N ARG A 994 11.09 -26.76 20.46
CA ARG A 994 12.18 -27.30 21.27
C ARG A 994 12.26 -28.82 21.17
N ALA A 995 11.13 -29.50 21.33
CA ALA A 995 11.06 -30.95 21.50
C ALA A 995 11.17 -31.74 20.20
N VAL A 996 10.71 -31.19 19.06
CA VAL A 996 10.58 -31.97 17.82
C VAL A 996 10.91 -31.22 16.52
N GLY A 997 11.26 -29.93 16.58
CA GLY A 997 11.70 -29.17 15.41
C GLY A 997 10.71 -28.11 14.91
N VAL A 998 11.06 -27.46 13.80
CA VAL A 998 10.40 -26.23 13.30
C VAL A 998 9.66 -26.43 11.97
N ASP A 999 9.21 -27.67 11.71
CA ASP A 999 8.45 -27.97 10.50
C ASP A 999 6.94 -27.72 10.72
N PRO A 1000 6.29 -26.81 9.96
CA PRO A 1000 4.89 -26.46 10.19
C PRO A 1000 3.90 -27.60 9.94
N ALA A 1001 4.20 -28.50 9.00
CA ALA A 1001 3.33 -29.65 8.73
C ALA A 1001 3.40 -30.63 9.90
N PHE A 1002 4.60 -30.83 10.43
CA PHE A 1002 4.84 -31.62 11.63
C PHE A 1002 4.16 -31.00 12.86
N GLU A 1003 4.23 -29.68 13.03
CA GLU A 1003 3.52 -28.95 14.10
C GLU A 1003 2.01 -29.13 14.02
N LYS A 1004 1.43 -29.01 12.83
CA LYS A 1004 0.00 -29.23 12.61
C LYS A 1004 -0.41 -30.64 13.03
N GLN A 1005 0.38 -31.66 12.69
CA GLN A 1005 0.09 -33.05 13.09
C GLN A 1005 0.21 -33.24 14.61
N THR A 1006 1.26 -32.71 15.23
CA THR A 1006 1.45 -32.77 16.70
C THR A 1006 0.32 -32.07 17.44
N GLY A 1007 -0.14 -30.91 16.94
CA GLY A 1007 -1.28 -30.19 17.49
C GLY A 1007 -2.58 -31.01 17.44
N ARG A 1008 -2.82 -31.75 16.34
CA ARG A 1008 -3.98 -32.65 16.23
C ARG A 1008 -3.91 -33.83 17.21
N LEU A 1009 -2.72 -34.38 17.45
CA LEU A 1009 -2.49 -35.42 18.45
C LEU A 1009 -2.74 -34.88 19.88
N ALA A 1010 -2.20 -33.70 20.21
CA ALA A 1010 -2.40 -33.04 21.51
C ALA A 1010 -3.89 -32.75 21.75
N ARG A 1011 -4.61 -32.31 20.71
CA ARG A 1011 -6.06 -32.10 20.73
C ARG A 1011 -6.82 -33.40 21.00
N ALA A 1012 -6.42 -34.50 20.36
CA ALA A 1012 -7.03 -35.82 20.58
C ALA A 1012 -6.79 -36.37 22.00
N ALA A 1013 -5.67 -36.01 22.64
CA ALA A 1013 -5.39 -36.29 24.05
C ALA A 1013 -6.27 -35.45 24.98
N ALA A 1014 -6.34 -34.13 24.74
CA ALA A 1014 -7.19 -33.21 25.53
C ALA A 1014 -8.68 -33.59 25.48
N LEU A 1015 -9.21 -33.91 24.29
CA LEU A 1015 -10.61 -34.36 24.13
C LEU A 1015 -10.89 -35.67 24.86
N ARG A 1016 -9.92 -36.59 24.92
CA ARG A 1016 -10.06 -37.84 25.69
C ARG A 1016 -10.20 -37.55 27.19
N GLN A 1017 -9.42 -36.61 27.71
CA GLN A 1017 -9.48 -36.21 29.12
C GLN A 1017 -10.80 -35.51 29.46
N LEU A 1018 -11.26 -34.58 28.61
CA LEU A 1018 -12.58 -33.96 28.75
C LEU A 1018 -13.71 -34.99 28.75
N GLY A 1019 -13.62 -36.01 27.89
CA GLY A 1019 -14.62 -37.07 27.82
C GLY A 1019 -14.66 -37.98 29.05
N LYS A 1020 -13.50 -38.33 29.62
CA LYS A 1020 -13.42 -39.11 30.87
C LYS A 1020 -14.00 -38.35 32.07
N GLY A 1021 -13.86 -37.03 32.08
CA GLY A 1021 -14.39 -36.15 33.15
C GLY A 1021 -15.86 -35.72 32.99
N GLY A 1022 -16.57 -36.16 31.94
CA GLY A 1022 -17.96 -35.73 31.69
C GLY A 1022 -18.11 -34.27 31.26
N HIS A 1023 -17.10 -33.73 30.56
CA HIS A 1023 -16.99 -32.31 30.19
C HIS A 1023 -17.01 -32.06 28.67
N LEU A 1024 -17.41 -33.07 27.87
CA LEU A 1024 -17.58 -32.98 26.41
C LEU A 1024 -19.00 -32.57 26.02
#